data_AF-A0AAN7UZI0-F1
#
_entry.id   AF-A0AAN7UZI0-F1
#
_cell.length_a   1.000
_cell.length_b   1.000
_cell.length_c   1.000
_cell.angle_alpha   90.00
_cell.angle_beta   90.00
_cell.angle_gamma   90.00
#
_symmetry.space_group_name_H-M   'P 1'
#
loop_
_entity.id
_entity.type
_entity.pdbx_description
1 polymer ?
#
loop_
_entity_poly.entity_id
_entity_poly.type
_entity_poly.pdbx_seq_one_letter_code
_entity_poly.pdbx_strand_id
1 'polypeptide(L)'
;MTSTHDYSKMAVPGPGSPWAKRFGDGSIKGEVCNSLLQNDSHTHSGIAPMRPWLDPRYFDSRPQKDEFTTPTTYKELDEALATEILSRNTLMGAPAWKVVTLSSVLSLWDENPAVLSGHRPEDKNNYAEILQAYRSQRIEVDPQTWLPFFAKDRWYDLFLVGAADTIERENGSTWTIRTWTVDDQRIWHEVQFCLELANRILTTLIRDNNTWLGTLLYGHVQRWYELYGDPAKAAEHAAKGEDRIILLTPSFERKECARLGKPFLGRGIEPDAEKRKTLICDMLKGHAWSFVKSSATQRGDTSWLEPQNMSFGRINVAYLKHLCGEAISIAERCVLHLKMAQVQNTVDEAMHAIYMHRVKTYHGDMSSDIRGQDLNEPFINGESIAEIGRSWERAVLGGTPAEVPGLSNRLSLAELHVKFPSRLGLSTSNRMIDNHPDLDFFAPLHAYYIPAAVFWRIQSKSFWASRPHGEFGFRYPQLIYTEWAQDRVSPELQVKDTVTSRDPRMLDRFKEVIRRWDEQESLWSSSRPWLAPALSIWERTPWSYIVLRTELEKFVEEYKKKNEHDCASIANFFVNLLPRINFLKISATEQQLLMPNSSDDGEPSLWLWYCLGLLMTAALPLERADKLSSTISQCTVYSPSTAANRAGWRVISLYRTVQVTPMVYRRDSYWDRFKDVAKYTLAGSRVDFVHQTARSIASLPFLKAVCALLTHILNVVANPSFDQSSWLPEFPFQFPDYDPDVFERWDPTTSGWMNFRRVLDTTNGTYSMVPESQPSSQPSSQRSSQRSSQDPLHFSPQSSP
;
A
#
# COMPACT_ATOMS: atom_id res chain seq x y z
N MET A 1 -44.03 24.88 7.14
CA MET A 1 -43.24 24.38 8.28
C MET A 1 -42.40 23.21 7.78
N THR A 2 -41.23 23.52 7.26
CA THR A 2 -40.25 22.56 6.73
C THR A 2 -39.39 22.08 7.89
N SER A 3 -39.60 20.83 8.31
CA SER A 3 -38.74 20.11 9.24
C SER A 3 -37.38 19.91 8.59
N THR A 4 -36.42 20.77 8.93
CA THR A 4 -35.00 20.50 8.73
C THR A 4 -34.62 19.31 9.62
N HIS A 5 -34.55 18.12 9.04
CA HIS A 5 -33.94 16.97 9.70
C HIS A 5 -32.46 17.29 9.95
N ASP A 6 -32.09 17.17 11.22
CA ASP A 6 -30.74 17.36 11.74
C ASP A 6 -29.87 16.17 11.30
N TYR A 7 -29.15 16.34 10.18
CA TYR A 7 -28.28 15.32 9.57
C TYR A 7 -26.87 15.23 10.22
N SER A 8 -26.73 15.60 11.50
CA SER A 8 -25.42 15.74 12.16
C SER A 8 -24.94 14.56 13.01
N LYS A 9 -25.55 13.37 12.90
CA LYS A 9 -25.05 12.15 13.57
C LYS A 9 -24.58 11.10 12.57
N MET A 10 -23.53 11.42 11.82
CA MET A 10 -22.59 10.35 11.48
C MET A 10 -22.14 9.73 12.80
N ALA A 11 -22.15 8.40 12.92
CA ALA A 11 -21.49 7.74 14.03
C ALA A 11 -20.04 8.24 14.00
N VAL A 12 -19.65 9.05 14.98
CA VAL A 12 -18.27 9.50 15.12
C VAL A 12 -17.44 8.22 15.17
N PRO A 13 -16.49 8.01 14.25
CA PRO A 13 -15.66 6.82 14.28
C PRO A 13 -15.11 6.67 15.69
N GLY A 14 -15.32 5.50 16.28
CA GLY A 14 -14.76 5.20 17.59
C GLY A 14 -13.26 5.48 17.59
N PRO A 15 -12.66 5.91 18.72
CA PRO A 15 -11.23 6.23 18.78
C PRO A 15 -10.40 5.11 18.14
N GLY A 16 -9.43 5.48 17.30
CA GLY A 16 -8.53 4.49 16.70
C GLY A 16 -7.81 3.66 17.78
N SER A 17 -7.66 2.36 17.53
CA SER A 17 -6.85 1.45 18.34
C SER A 17 -5.40 1.95 18.43
N PRO A 18 -4.58 1.48 19.38
CA PRO A 18 -3.17 1.85 19.46
C PRO A 18 -2.40 1.61 18.14
N TRP A 19 -2.71 0.50 17.46
CA TRP A 19 -2.18 0.23 16.12
C TRP A 19 -2.69 1.20 15.06
N ALA A 20 -3.99 1.51 15.08
CA ALA A 20 -4.58 2.47 14.13
C ALA A 20 -4.00 3.88 14.30
N LYS A 21 -3.75 4.29 15.55
CA LYS A 21 -3.09 5.57 15.86
C LYS A 21 -1.63 5.59 15.39
N ARG A 22 -0.90 4.47 15.46
CA ARG A 22 0.51 4.45 15.06
C ARG A 22 0.70 4.29 13.54
N PHE A 23 0.00 3.34 12.94
CA PHE A 23 0.22 2.89 11.56
C PHE A 23 -0.92 3.24 10.59
N GLY A 24 -2.03 3.80 11.09
CA GLY A 24 -3.22 4.11 10.30
C GLY A 24 -4.36 3.12 10.56
N ASP A 25 -5.59 3.57 10.40
CA ASP A 25 -6.83 2.85 10.67
C ASP A 25 -7.21 1.81 9.59
N GLY A 26 -6.23 1.31 8.85
CA GLY A 26 -6.44 0.33 7.78
C GLY A 26 -7.28 0.85 6.62
N SER A 27 -7.67 2.13 6.63
CA SER A 27 -8.49 2.70 5.57
C SER A 27 -7.68 2.83 4.29
N ILE A 28 -8.04 2.02 3.30
CA ILE A 28 -7.56 2.20 1.94
C ILE A 28 -8.24 3.47 1.43
N LYS A 29 -7.51 4.60 1.43
CA LYS A 29 -7.96 5.95 1.02
C LYS A 29 -8.77 6.77 2.05
N GLY A 30 -8.63 6.50 3.35
CA GLY A 30 -9.23 7.36 4.39
C GLY A 30 -10.70 7.08 4.70
N GLU A 31 -11.28 6.03 4.10
CA GLU A 31 -12.63 5.56 4.40
C GLU A 31 -12.54 4.24 5.17
N VAL A 32 -12.89 4.30 6.46
CA VAL A 32 -13.00 3.12 7.33
C VAL A 32 -14.42 2.56 7.17
N CYS A 33 -14.66 1.79 6.12
CA CYS A 33 -15.92 1.08 5.91
C CYS A 33 -15.73 -0.43 6.10
N ASN A 34 -15.07 -0.85 7.18
CA ASN A 34 -14.92 -2.27 7.47
C ASN A 34 -15.36 -2.57 8.89
N SER A 35 -16.52 -3.21 9.03
CA SER A 35 -17.10 -3.72 10.27
C SER A 35 -16.17 -4.73 10.95
N LEU A 36 -15.34 -5.45 10.19
CA LEU A 36 -14.28 -6.32 10.73
C LEU A 36 -13.19 -5.53 11.45
N LEU A 37 -13.04 -4.25 11.12
CA LEU A 37 -12.10 -3.33 11.77
C LEU A 37 -12.79 -2.40 12.77
N GLN A 38 -14.11 -2.51 12.95
CA GLN A 38 -14.88 -1.75 13.92
C GLN A 38 -15.44 -2.70 14.97
N ASN A 39 -14.62 -3.06 15.96
CA ASN A 39 -15.06 -3.82 17.12
C ASN A 39 -14.95 -2.95 18.39
N ASP A 40 -15.84 -3.18 19.36
CA ASP A 40 -15.74 -2.62 20.72
C ASP A 40 -15.41 -1.13 20.83
N SER A 41 -16.17 -0.27 20.14
CA SER A 41 -16.02 1.21 20.16
C SER A 41 -14.71 1.77 19.61
N HIS A 42 -13.87 0.95 18.95
CA HIS A 42 -12.58 1.39 18.38
C HIS A 42 -12.47 1.05 16.89
N THR A 43 -11.65 1.82 16.19
CA THR A 43 -11.26 1.52 14.81
C THR A 43 -9.89 0.83 14.78
N HIS A 44 -9.80 -0.38 14.23
CA HIS A 44 -8.58 -1.18 14.13
C HIS A 44 -7.77 -0.86 12.86
N SER A 45 -6.47 -1.14 12.86
CA SER A 45 -5.59 -0.84 11.72
C SER A 45 -5.67 -1.85 10.58
N GLY A 46 -6.33 -2.98 10.78
CA GLY A 46 -6.33 -4.13 9.84
C GLY A 46 -4.99 -4.88 9.72
N ILE A 47 -3.90 -4.32 10.22
CA ILE A 47 -2.57 -4.96 10.23
C ILE A 47 -2.15 -5.42 11.63
N ALA A 48 -2.92 -5.13 12.67
CA ALA A 48 -2.64 -5.62 14.01
C ALA A 48 -2.94 -7.12 14.09
N PRO A 49 -2.00 -7.97 14.55
CA PRO A 49 -2.33 -9.36 14.81
C PRO A 49 -3.32 -9.42 15.98
N MET A 50 -4.43 -10.15 15.79
CA MET A 50 -5.44 -10.30 16.85
C MET A 50 -5.06 -11.35 17.90
N ARG A 51 -4.36 -12.41 17.50
CA ARG A 51 -3.96 -13.52 18.38
C ARG A 51 -2.56 -13.98 18.01
N PRO A 52 -1.53 -13.69 18.83
CA PRO A 52 -1.55 -12.89 20.04
C PRO A 52 -1.63 -11.38 19.76
N TRP A 53 -1.97 -10.59 20.77
CA TRP A 53 -1.91 -9.14 20.67
C TRP A 53 -0.45 -8.67 20.75
N LEU A 54 -0.06 -7.75 19.88
CA LEU A 54 1.23 -7.10 19.96
C LEU A 54 1.06 -5.64 20.37
N ASP A 55 2.00 -5.10 21.14
CA ASP A 55 2.07 -3.65 21.34
C ASP A 55 2.54 -2.99 20.03
N PRO A 56 1.88 -1.92 19.55
CA PRO A 56 2.24 -1.29 18.28
C PRO A 56 3.64 -0.65 18.28
N ARG A 57 4.20 -0.32 19.44
CA ARG A 57 5.55 0.22 19.59
C ARG A 57 6.52 -0.83 20.10
N TYR A 58 6.10 -1.67 21.05
CA TYR A 58 6.95 -2.60 21.78
C TYR A 58 6.79 -4.06 21.33
N PHE A 59 6.70 -4.27 20.02
CA PHE A 59 6.43 -5.58 19.42
C PHE A 59 7.59 -6.60 19.49
N ASP A 60 8.77 -6.22 20.00
CA ASP A 60 9.89 -7.17 20.23
C ASP A 60 9.69 -7.97 21.54
N SER A 61 8.58 -7.76 22.26
CA SER A 61 8.21 -8.60 23.41
C SER A 61 7.62 -9.93 22.98
N ARG A 62 7.99 -11.01 23.67
CA ARG A 62 7.30 -12.31 23.51
C ARG A 62 5.88 -12.23 24.10
N PRO A 63 4.84 -12.55 23.33
CA PRO A 63 3.47 -12.60 23.84
C PRO A 63 3.29 -13.63 24.96
N GLN A 64 2.31 -13.41 25.83
CA GLN A 64 1.99 -14.37 26.89
C GLN A 64 1.37 -15.65 26.31
N LYS A 65 1.50 -16.78 27.02
CA LYS A 65 1.08 -18.09 26.50
C LYS A 65 -0.42 -18.19 26.25
N ASP A 66 -1.22 -17.53 27.07
CA ASP A 66 -2.68 -17.43 26.97
C ASP A 66 -3.14 -16.56 25.80
N GLU A 67 -2.29 -15.69 25.25
CA GLU A 67 -2.64 -14.89 24.06
C GLU A 67 -2.69 -15.73 22.76
N PHE A 68 -2.18 -16.96 22.79
CA PHE A 68 -2.22 -17.91 21.67
C PHE A 68 -3.44 -18.84 21.68
N THR A 69 -4.39 -18.65 22.61
CA THR A 69 -5.60 -19.48 22.67
C THR A 69 -6.36 -19.44 21.35
N THR A 70 -6.82 -20.60 20.90
CA THR A 70 -7.73 -20.73 19.76
C THR A 70 -8.98 -19.85 19.98
N PRO A 71 -9.48 -19.15 18.94
CA PRO A 71 -10.76 -18.45 19.00
C PRO A 71 -11.87 -19.34 19.56
N THR A 72 -12.73 -18.76 20.40
CA THR A 72 -13.82 -19.48 21.09
C THR A 72 -15.15 -19.39 20.35
N THR A 73 -15.27 -18.44 19.42
CA THR A 73 -16.44 -18.27 18.56
C THR A 73 -16.01 -18.21 17.09
N TYR A 74 -16.92 -18.52 16.16
CA TYR A 74 -16.62 -18.41 14.73
C TYR A 74 -16.46 -16.95 14.27
N LYS A 75 -17.10 -15.99 14.94
CA LYS A 75 -16.85 -14.57 14.70
C LYS A 75 -15.41 -14.20 15.04
N GLU A 76 -14.92 -14.59 16.23
CA GLU A 76 -13.52 -14.37 16.60
C GLU A 76 -12.55 -15.09 15.65
N LEU A 77 -12.95 -16.27 15.12
CA LEU A 77 -12.18 -17.00 14.14
C LEU A 77 -12.11 -16.24 12.80
N ASP A 78 -13.25 -15.78 12.26
CA ASP A 78 -13.31 -14.98 11.04
C ASP A 78 -12.48 -13.70 11.16
N GLU A 79 -12.60 -12.97 12.26
CA GLU A 79 -11.81 -11.77 12.52
C GLU A 79 -10.30 -12.06 12.58
N ALA A 80 -9.89 -13.15 13.25
CA ALA A 80 -8.49 -13.54 13.33
C ALA A 80 -7.91 -13.95 11.96
N LEU A 81 -8.68 -14.67 11.14
CA LEU A 81 -8.27 -15.09 9.79
C LEU A 81 -8.25 -13.90 8.83
N ALA A 82 -9.26 -13.03 8.90
CA ALA A 82 -9.35 -11.82 8.11
C ALA A 82 -8.17 -10.87 8.40
N THR A 83 -7.84 -10.62 9.66
CA THR A 83 -6.69 -9.75 10.01
C THR A 83 -5.35 -10.37 9.61
N GLU A 84 -5.19 -11.69 9.69
CA GLU A 84 -4.00 -12.38 9.19
C GLU A 84 -3.84 -12.17 7.67
N ILE A 85 -4.88 -12.42 6.87
CA ILE A 85 -4.85 -12.22 5.41
C ILE A 85 -4.73 -10.74 5.03
N LEU A 86 -5.46 -9.84 5.69
CA LEU A 86 -5.34 -8.41 5.44
C LEU A 86 -3.92 -7.92 5.72
N SER A 87 -3.30 -8.38 6.80
CA SER A 87 -1.90 -8.05 7.11
C SER A 87 -0.94 -8.58 6.03
N ARG A 88 -1.14 -9.82 5.54
CA ARG A 88 -0.32 -10.40 4.46
C ARG A 88 -0.51 -9.65 3.15
N ASN A 89 -1.75 -9.34 2.76
CA ASN A 89 -2.04 -8.59 1.54
C ASN A 89 -1.42 -7.19 1.60
N THR A 90 -1.54 -6.52 2.75
CA THR A 90 -0.96 -5.19 2.96
C THR A 90 0.57 -5.24 2.94
N LEU A 91 1.18 -6.24 3.57
CA LEU A 91 2.63 -6.31 3.75
C LEU A 91 3.33 -7.20 2.73
N MET A 92 2.68 -7.54 1.61
CA MET A 92 3.25 -8.35 0.54
C MET A 92 3.72 -9.73 1.03
N GLY A 93 2.85 -10.45 1.72
CA GLY A 93 2.95 -11.89 1.97
C GLY A 93 3.45 -12.25 3.35
N ALA A 94 4.15 -11.35 4.02
CA ALA A 94 4.50 -11.54 5.42
C ALA A 94 3.37 -11.00 6.30
N PRO A 95 2.92 -11.75 7.31
CA PRO A 95 2.03 -11.18 8.30
C PRO A 95 2.78 -10.14 9.15
N ALA A 96 2.06 -9.15 9.67
CA ALA A 96 2.63 -8.01 10.42
C ALA A 96 3.57 -8.44 11.54
N TRP A 97 3.16 -9.52 12.18
CA TRP A 97 3.82 -10.18 13.27
C TRP A 97 5.25 -10.61 12.88
N LYS A 98 5.48 -11.02 11.64
CA LYS A 98 6.81 -11.47 11.16
C LYS A 98 7.69 -10.28 10.83
N VAL A 99 7.08 -9.33 10.13
CA VAL A 99 7.68 -8.13 9.59
C VAL A 99 8.29 -7.25 10.67
N VAL A 100 7.66 -7.17 11.84
CA VAL A 100 8.16 -6.36 12.95
C VAL A 100 9.56 -6.75 13.44
N THR A 101 9.96 -8.01 13.25
CA THR A 101 11.32 -8.47 13.65
C THR A 101 12.43 -7.76 12.87
N LEU A 102 12.14 -7.24 11.67
CA LEU A 102 13.08 -6.50 10.84
C LEU A 102 13.51 -5.16 11.45
N SER A 103 12.73 -4.66 12.40
CA SER A 103 13.00 -3.44 13.16
C SER A 103 13.65 -3.72 14.51
N SER A 104 13.68 -4.98 14.97
CA SER A 104 14.20 -5.34 16.30
C SER A 104 15.73 -5.26 16.41
N VAL A 105 16.45 -5.40 15.30
CA VAL A 105 17.92 -5.47 15.24
C VAL A 105 18.46 -4.31 14.42
N LEU A 106 19.35 -3.50 15.00
CA LEU A 106 20.10 -2.47 14.28
C LEU A 106 21.56 -2.84 14.04
N SER A 107 22.17 -3.61 14.94
CA SER A 107 23.55 -4.04 14.80
C SER A 107 23.71 -5.08 13.69
N LEU A 108 24.50 -4.74 12.68
CA LEU A 108 25.14 -5.71 11.82
C LEU A 108 26.49 -6.07 12.47
N TRP A 109 26.90 -7.34 12.40
CA TRP A 109 28.24 -7.84 12.80
C TRP A 109 29.39 -6.85 12.50
N ASP A 110 30.42 -6.81 13.37
CA ASP A 110 31.76 -6.16 13.33
C ASP A 110 31.96 -4.76 12.70
N GLU A 111 30.99 -4.19 12.00
CA GLU A 111 31.03 -2.89 11.33
C GLU A 111 30.25 -1.82 12.09
N ASN A 112 29.25 -2.17 12.91
CA ASN A 112 28.39 -1.19 13.57
C ASN A 112 28.38 -1.35 15.10
N PRO A 113 28.43 -0.24 15.85
CA PRO A 113 28.21 -0.25 17.28
C PRO A 113 26.79 -0.76 17.58
N ALA A 114 26.67 -1.56 18.64
CA ALA A 114 25.39 -2.10 19.08
C ALA A 114 24.51 -0.97 19.62
N VAL A 115 23.51 -0.56 18.83
CA VAL A 115 22.48 0.40 19.22
C VAL A 115 21.16 -0.35 19.37
N LEU A 116 20.45 -0.09 20.47
CA LEU A 116 19.13 -0.67 20.70
C LEU A 116 18.11 -0.06 19.74
N SER A 117 17.19 -0.88 19.25
CA SER A 117 16.17 -0.47 18.30
C SER A 117 15.07 0.41 18.91
N GLY A 118 14.83 0.29 20.23
CA GLY A 118 13.77 1.02 20.93
C GLY A 118 12.40 0.37 20.81
N HIS A 119 12.34 -0.92 20.49
CA HIS A 119 11.11 -1.71 20.33
C HIS A 119 10.85 -2.71 21.46
N ARG A 120 11.65 -2.68 22.54
CA ARG A 120 11.38 -3.50 23.72
C ARG A 120 10.66 -2.69 24.79
N PRO A 121 9.72 -3.28 25.56
CA PRO A 121 9.04 -2.56 26.63
C PRO A 121 10.01 -1.90 27.63
N GLU A 122 11.11 -2.57 27.96
CA GLU A 122 12.17 -2.04 28.84
C GLU A 122 12.89 -0.81 28.27
N ASP A 123 12.90 -0.63 26.95
CA ASP A 123 13.53 0.53 26.31
C ASP A 123 12.78 1.83 26.62
N LYS A 124 11.50 1.75 27.01
CA LYS A 124 10.66 2.92 27.31
C LYS A 124 11.28 3.81 28.39
N ASN A 125 11.80 3.21 29.46
CA ASN A 125 12.35 3.95 30.58
C ASN A 125 13.77 4.50 30.29
N ASN A 126 14.44 3.95 29.28
CA ASN A 126 15.82 4.29 28.92
C ASN A 126 15.92 4.99 27.55
N TYR A 127 14.79 5.45 26.98
CA TYR A 127 14.76 5.97 25.61
C TYR A 127 15.73 7.15 25.40
N ALA A 128 15.87 8.04 26.39
CA ALA A 128 16.80 9.16 26.33
C ALA A 128 18.27 8.70 26.17
N GLU A 129 18.68 7.67 26.92
CA GLU A 129 20.02 7.09 26.86
C GLU A 129 20.24 6.36 25.53
N ILE A 130 19.23 5.61 25.07
CA ILE A 130 19.25 4.91 23.78
C ILE A 130 19.38 5.91 22.63
N LEU A 131 18.63 7.00 22.67
CA LEU A 131 18.71 8.08 21.67
C LEU A 131 20.07 8.77 21.71
N GLN A 132 20.65 8.98 22.89
CA GLN A 132 22.00 9.53 23.04
C GLN A 132 23.06 8.57 22.48
N ALA A 133 22.93 7.26 22.73
CA ALA A 133 23.80 6.24 22.16
C ALA A 133 23.73 6.25 20.63
N TYR A 134 22.53 6.23 20.05
CA TYR A 134 22.32 6.40 18.61
C TYR A 134 22.98 7.67 18.07
N ARG A 135 22.75 8.83 18.71
CA ARG A 135 23.32 10.12 18.29
C ARG A 135 24.84 10.18 18.37
N SER A 136 25.47 9.49 19.33
CA SER A 136 26.94 9.48 19.45
C SER A 136 27.61 8.66 18.33
N GLN A 137 26.92 7.63 17.84
CA GLN A 137 27.42 6.70 16.83
C GLN A 137 27.03 7.08 15.40
N ARG A 138 25.98 7.91 15.21
CA ARG A 138 25.58 8.39 13.89
C ARG A 138 26.52 9.50 13.39
N ILE A 139 26.57 9.71 12.08
CA ILE A 139 27.34 10.79 11.46
C ILE A 139 26.96 12.18 11.99
N GLU A 140 27.94 13.08 11.97
CA GLU A 140 27.74 14.48 12.30
C GLU A 140 27.39 15.28 11.05
N VAL A 141 26.60 16.33 11.26
CA VAL A 141 26.16 17.23 10.19
C VAL A 141 27.26 18.28 9.99
N ASP A 142 27.76 18.40 8.76
CA ASP A 142 28.75 19.41 8.38
C ASP A 142 28.28 20.18 7.14
N PRO A 143 27.51 21.28 7.34
CA PRO A 143 26.97 22.06 6.24
C PRO A 143 28.02 22.71 5.33
N GLN A 144 29.29 22.82 5.77
CA GLN A 144 30.36 23.40 4.96
C GLN A 144 30.78 22.48 3.82
N THR A 145 30.47 21.18 3.92
CA THR A 145 30.80 20.17 2.91
C THR A 145 29.67 19.94 1.91
N TRP A 146 28.54 20.62 2.08
CA TRP A 146 27.36 20.39 1.28
C TRP A 146 27.53 20.92 -0.14
N LEU A 147 26.95 20.19 -1.10
CA LEU A 147 26.70 20.75 -2.42
C LEU A 147 25.82 22.00 -2.29
N PRO A 148 26.10 23.11 -3.01
CA PRO A 148 25.45 24.41 -2.77
C PRO A 148 23.92 24.40 -2.87
N PHE A 149 23.35 23.50 -3.69
CA PHE A 149 21.90 23.41 -3.85
C PHE A 149 21.19 22.74 -2.65
N PHE A 150 21.91 22.14 -1.70
CA PHE A 150 21.35 21.69 -0.42
C PHE A 150 21.42 22.75 0.69
N ALA A 151 22.09 23.88 0.44
CA ALA A 151 22.28 24.91 1.45
C ALA A 151 20.95 25.49 1.95
N LYS A 152 20.94 25.94 3.21
CA LYS A 152 19.73 26.46 3.89
C LYS A 152 19.08 27.64 3.15
N ASP A 153 19.88 28.43 2.44
CA ASP A 153 19.43 29.57 1.63
C ASP A 153 18.70 29.17 0.33
N ARG A 154 18.47 27.87 0.10
CA ARG A 154 17.71 27.33 -1.03
C ARG A 154 16.29 26.92 -0.67
N TRP A 155 15.85 27.20 0.55
CA TRP A 155 14.58 26.68 1.08
C TRP A 155 13.46 27.70 1.09
N TYR A 156 12.28 27.24 0.73
CA TYR A 156 11.02 27.96 0.80
C TYR A 156 10.11 27.35 1.87
N ASP A 157 9.28 28.22 2.43
CA ASP A 157 8.28 27.88 3.42
C ASP A 157 6.99 27.42 2.74
N LEU A 158 6.39 26.37 3.29
CA LEU A 158 5.05 25.91 2.92
C LEU A 158 4.04 26.43 3.94
N PHE A 159 3.13 27.30 3.48
CA PHE A 159 2.00 27.77 4.28
C PHE A 159 0.81 26.83 4.11
N LEU A 160 0.30 26.30 5.23
CA LEU A 160 -0.87 25.43 5.22
C LEU A 160 -2.15 26.28 5.16
N VAL A 161 -2.81 26.27 4.00
CA VAL A 161 -4.13 26.88 3.83
C VAL A 161 -5.18 25.92 4.39
N GLY A 162 -5.91 26.36 5.42
CA GLY A 162 -6.93 25.56 6.12
C GLY A 162 -6.45 25.01 7.47
N ALA A 163 -6.53 23.69 7.64
CA ALA A 163 -6.16 23.03 8.90
C ALA A 163 -4.65 22.99 9.12
N ALA A 164 -4.22 23.39 10.32
CA ALA A 164 -2.84 23.26 10.76
C ALA A 164 -2.48 21.80 10.99
N ASP A 165 -1.21 21.46 10.79
CA ASP A 165 -0.69 20.17 11.17
C ASP A 165 -0.49 20.10 12.68
N THR A 166 -0.72 18.93 13.27
CA THR A 166 -0.49 18.69 14.70
C THR A 166 0.50 17.53 14.85
N ILE A 167 1.55 17.76 15.62
CA ILE A 167 2.56 16.75 15.98
C ILE A 167 2.35 16.37 17.43
N GLU A 168 2.11 15.09 17.68
CA GLU A 168 2.03 14.54 19.04
C GLU A 168 3.43 14.17 19.55
N ARG A 169 3.70 14.52 20.81
CA ARG A 169 4.91 14.13 21.53
C ARG A 169 4.64 12.93 22.43
N GLU A 170 5.71 12.28 22.88
CA GLU A 170 5.61 11.09 23.73
C GLU A 170 4.89 11.37 25.06
N ASN A 171 5.02 12.57 25.61
CA ASN A 171 4.31 12.99 26.82
C ASN A 171 2.84 13.38 26.59
N GLY A 172 2.29 13.15 25.39
CA GLY A 172 0.93 13.51 25.00
C GLY A 172 0.71 14.99 24.68
N SER A 173 1.72 15.85 24.83
CA SER A 173 1.63 17.24 24.39
C SER A 173 1.62 17.33 22.86
N THR A 174 1.00 18.38 22.34
CA THR A 174 0.88 18.61 20.90
C THR A 174 1.60 19.87 20.47
N TRP A 175 2.20 19.84 19.28
CA TRP A 175 2.80 20.98 18.62
C TRP A 175 2.07 21.25 17.32
N THR A 176 1.38 22.39 17.24
CA THR A 176 0.67 22.83 16.04
C THR A 176 1.60 23.59 15.09
N ILE A 177 1.57 23.24 13.80
CA ILE A 177 2.36 23.84 12.73
C ILE A 177 1.42 24.40 11.67
N ARG A 178 1.50 25.71 11.43
CA ARG A 178 0.82 26.37 10.29
C ARG A 178 1.73 26.61 9.09
N THR A 179 3.03 26.64 9.35
CA THR A 179 4.06 26.86 8.33
C THR A 179 5.18 25.86 8.53
N TRP A 180 5.46 25.07 7.51
CA TRP A 180 6.67 24.26 7.47
C TRP A 180 7.80 25.13 6.95
N THR A 181 8.78 25.41 7.81
CA THR A 181 9.89 26.32 7.54
C THR A 181 11.18 25.77 8.13
N VAL A 182 12.29 25.98 7.41
CA VAL A 182 13.64 25.68 7.91
C VAL A 182 14.14 26.71 8.94
N ASP A 183 13.41 27.78 9.17
CA ASP A 183 13.72 28.75 10.23
C ASP A 183 13.34 28.21 11.63
N ASP A 184 12.43 27.25 11.70
CA ASP A 184 12.16 26.50 12.93
C ASP A 184 13.29 25.49 13.18
N GLN A 185 14.02 25.65 14.28
CA GLN A 185 15.16 24.82 14.61
C GLN A 185 14.81 23.34 14.81
N ARG A 186 13.57 23.02 15.22
CA ARG A 186 13.13 21.63 15.39
C ARG A 186 12.98 20.93 14.05
N ILE A 187 12.39 21.63 13.07
CA ILE A 187 12.26 21.16 11.68
C ILE A 187 13.65 21.08 11.06
N TRP A 188 14.44 22.15 11.17
CA TRP A 188 15.78 22.20 10.59
C TRP A 188 16.71 21.13 11.16
N HIS A 189 16.59 20.77 12.44
CA HIS A 189 17.40 19.71 13.04
C HIS A 189 17.25 18.36 12.34
N GLU A 190 16.02 18.01 11.96
CA GLU A 190 15.74 16.77 11.24
C GLU A 190 16.08 16.91 9.74
N VAL A 191 15.71 18.03 9.11
CA VAL A 191 16.00 18.30 7.69
C VAL A 191 17.51 18.31 7.41
N GLN A 192 18.32 18.99 8.24
CA GLN A 192 19.77 19.09 8.02
C GLN A 192 20.46 17.72 8.11
N PHE A 193 19.95 16.79 8.93
CA PHE A 193 20.48 15.44 9.01
C PHE A 193 20.14 14.62 7.77
N CYS A 194 18.92 14.75 7.24
CA CYS A 194 18.54 14.13 5.96
C CYS A 194 19.37 14.69 4.79
N LEU A 195 19.64 16.01 4.78
CA LEU A 195 20.49 16.66 3.79
C LEU A 195 21.94 16.20 3.88
N GLU A 196 22.48 16.02 5.09
CA GLU A 196 23.81 15.45 5.29
C GLU A 196 23.92 14.06 4.65
N LEU A 197 22.93 13.19 4.88
CA LEU A 197 22.88 11.85 4.26
C LEU A 197 22.83 11.97 2.73
N ALA A 198 21.89 12.75 2.19
CA ALA A 198 21.74 12.97 0.75
C ALA A 198 23.03 13.49 0.10
N ASN A 199 23.69 14.45 0.75
CA ASN A 199 24.97 15.00 0.32
C ASN A 199 26.06 13.92 0.27
N ARG A 200 26.22 13.12 1.33
CA ARG A 200 27.22 12.04 1.37
C ARG A 200 26.98 10.97 0.31
N ILE A 201 25.72 10.61 0.06
CA ILE A 201 25.35 9.64 -0.97
C ILE A 201 25.73 10.19 -2.34
N LEU A 202 25.25 11.39 -2.68
CA LEU A 202 25.49 11.97 -4.00
C LEU A 202 26.97 12.25 -4.25
N THR A 203 27.70 12.80 -3.27
CA THR A 203 29.15 13.00 -3.37
C THR A 203 29.92 11.69 -3.50
N THR A 204 29.44 10.60 -2.88
CA THR A 204 30.02 9.26 -3.07
C THR A 204 29.76 8.73 -4.48
N LEU A 205 28.55 8.89 -5.03
CA LEU A 205 28.25 8.51 -6.42
C LEU A 205 29.08 9.32 -7.43
N ILE A 206 29.37 10.58 -7.12
CA ILE A 206 30.27 11.45 -7.90
C ILE A 206 31.71 10.93 -7.82
N ARG A 207 32.23 10.73 -6.61
CA ARG A 207 33.60 10.27 -6.33
C ARG A 207 33.88 8.91 -6.95
N ASP A 208 32.94 7.96 -6.82
CA ASP A 208 33.13 6.57 -7.23
C ASP A 208 32.77 6.32 -8.70
N ASN A 209 32.64 7.39 -9.50
CA ASN A 209 32.29 7.33 -10.91
C ASN A 209 31.05 6.47 -11.23
N ASN A 210 29.98 6.59 -10.43
CA ASN A 210 28.79 5.75 -10.59
C ASN A 210 28.20 5.85 -12.01
N THR A 211 28.00 4.69 -12.66
CA THR A 211 27.57 4.54 -14.05
C THR A 211 26.20 5.17 -14.33
N TRP A 212 25.24 4.97 -13.42
CA TRP A 212 23.88 5.48 -13.62
C TRP A 212 23.87 7.02 -13.54
N LEU A 213 24.53 7.60 -12.53
CA LEU A 213 24.66 9.06 -12.43
C LEU A 213 25.43 9.62 -13.63
N GLY A 214 26.47 8.92 -14.10
CA GLY A 214 27.18 9.29 -15.32
C GLY A 214 26.29 9.24 -16.57
N THR A 215 25.36 8.30 -16.63
CA THR A 215 24.37 8.23 -17.72
C THR A 215 23.43 9.42 -17.68
N LEU A 216 22.92 9.80 -16.51
CA LEU A 216 22.07 10.98 -16.38
C LEU A 216 22.75 12.26 -16.91
N LEU A 217 24.04 12.43 -16.57
CA LEU A 217 24.81 13.63 -16.93
C LEU A 217 25.33 13.63 -18.38
N TYR A 218 25.73 12.48 -18.91
CA TYR A 218 26.51 12.39 -20.16
C TYR A 218 25.93 11.44 -21.21
N GLY A 219 24.96 10.60 -20.85
CA GLY A 219 24.33 9.64 -21.76
C GLY A 219 23.48 10.33 -22.82
N HIS A 220 23.41 9.78 -24.03
CA HIS A 220 22.70 10.45 -25.12
C HIS A 220 21.18 10.42 -24.92
N VAL A 221 20.53 11.57 -25.05
CA VAL A 221 19.07 11.72 -24.99
C VAL A 221 18.53 11.91 -26.41
N GLN A 222 17.67 11.00 -26.84
CA GLN A 222 17.14 10.97 -28.21
C GLN A 222 15.72 10.37 -28.23
N ARG A 223 15.00 10.51 -29.34
CA ARG A 223 13.71 9.84 -29.54
C ARG A 223 13.94 8.39 -29.97
N TRP A 224 13.03 7.51 -29.60
CA TRP A 224 13.13 6.09 -29.90
C TRP A 224 13.24 5.82 -31.41
N TYR A 225 12.48 6.54 -32.24
CA TYR A 225 12.54 6.39 -33.70
C TYR A 225 13.88 6.85 -34.30
N GLU A 226 14.64 7.72 -33.64
CA GLU A 226 15.95 8.17 -34.16
C GLU A 226 16.95 7.01 -34.15
N LEU A 227 16.86 6.15 -33.13
CA LEU A 227 17.69 4.95 -33.02
C LEU A 227 17.08 3.74 -33.74
N TYR A 228 15.79 3.43 -33.52
CA TYR A 228 15.18 2.18 -33.97
C TYR A 228 14.30 2.31 -35.22
N GLY A 229 13.92 3.53 -35.60
CA GLY A 229 13.04 3.83 -36.73
C GLY A 229 13.73 4.63 -37.84
N ASP A 230 12.89 5.32 -38.62
CA ASP A 230 13.29 6.22 -39.70
C ASP A 230 12.99 7.68 -39.29
N PRO A 231 14.03 8.51 -39.03
CA PRO A 231 13.85 9.92 -38.69
C PRO A 231 13.02 10.71 -39.71
N ALA A 232 13.03 10.32 -41.00
CA ALA A 232 12.23 10.98 -42.03
C ALA A 232 10.72 10.78 -41.84
N LYS A 233 10.31 9.85 -40.97
CA LYS A 233 8.92 9.50 -40.67
C LYS A 233 8.51 9.87 -39.25
N ALA A 234 9.15 10.87 -38.63
CA ALA A 234 8.88 11.28 -37.25
C ALA A 234 7.37 11.49 -36.94
N ALA A 235 6.63 12.12 -37.85
CA ALA A 235 5.18 12.33 -37.67
C ALA A 235 4.37 11.02 -37.65
N GLU A 236 4.77 10.01 -38.43
CA GLU A 236 4.14 8.68 -38.43
C GLU A 236 4.44 7.95 -37.12
N HIS A 237 5.70 8.02 -36.64
CA HIS A 237 6.11 7.45 -35.36
C HIS A 237 5.36 8.11 -34.20
N ALA A 238 5.20 9.44 -34.21
CA ALA A 238 4.41 10.17 -33.22
C ALA A 238 2.93 9.73 -33.22
N ALA A 239 2.32 9.57 -34.40
CA ALA A 239 0.94 9.09 -34.53
C ALA A 239 0.75 7.66 -33.99
N LYS A 240 1.80 6.83 -33.99
CA LYS A 240 1.81 5.48 -33.41
C LYS A 240 2.20 5.44 -31.93
N GLY A 241 2.56 6.57 -31.33
CA GLY A 241 3.05 6.64 -29.95
C GLY A 241 4.49 6.10 -29.78
N GLU A 242 5.26 6.04 -30.86
CA GLU A 242 6.67 5.63 -30.90
C GLU A 242 7.63 6.82 -30.69
N ASP A 243 7.10 8.03 -30.51
CA ASP A 243 7.85 9.24 -30.15
C ASP A 243 8.19 9.29 -28.65
N ARG A 244 8.88 8.24 -28.18
CA ARG A 244 9.30 8.11 -26.78
C ARG A 244 10.70 8.68 -26.60
N ILE A 245 10.92 9.46 -25.55
CA ILE A 245 12.26 9.94 -25.19
C ILE A 245 13.02 8.81 -24.50
N ILE A 246 14.23 8.50 -24.96
CA ILE A 246 15.10 7.51 -24.35
C ILE A 246 16.41 8.15 -23.91
N LEU A 247 16.97 7.66 -22.81
CA LEU A 247 18.29 8.02 -22.32
C LEU A 247 19.13 6.74 -22.22
N LEU A 248 20.23 6.70 -22.97
CA LEU A 248 21.06 5.51 -23.09
C LEU A 248 22.40 5.67 -22.37
N THR A 249 22.79 4.63 -21.63
CA THR A 249 24.18 4.49 -21.17
C THR A 249 25.11 4.42 -22.38
N PRO A 250 26.31 5.04 -22.35
CA PRO A 250 27.22 5.02 -23.49
C PRO A 250 27.63 3.62 -23.96
N SER A 251 27.69 2.64 -23.05
CA SER A 251 27.97 1.24 -23.38
C SER A 251 26.80 0.58 -24.12
N PHE A 252 25.56 0.84 -23.68
CA PHE A 252 24.37 0.32 -24.34
C PHE A 252 24.17 0.95 -25.72
N GLU A 253 24.31 2.26 -25.84
CA GLU A 253 24.21 2.95 -27.13
C GLU A 253 25.26 2.42 -28.12
N ARG A 254 26.53 2.29 -27.72
CA ARG A 254 27.57 1.68 -28.58
C ARG A 254 27.17 0.30 -29.09
N LYS A 255 26.62 -0.54 -28.22
CA LYS A 255 26.18 -1.89 -28.56
C LYS A 255 25.02 -1.87 -29.56
N GLU A 256 24.01 -1.04 -29.32
CA GLU A 256 22.84 -0.94 -30.19
C GLU A 256 23.16 -0.29 -31.53
N CYS A 257 23.94 0.79 -31.55
CA CYS A 257 24.41 1.42 -32.78
C CYS A 257 25.22 0.45 -33.65
N ALA A 258 26.15 -0.31 -33.04
CA ALA A 258 26.90 -1.35 -33.76
C ALA A 258 25.96 -2.44 -34.34
N ARG A 259 24.95 -2.87 -33.57
CA ARG A 259 23.93 -3.85 -34.03
C ARG A 259 23.10 -3.32 -35.19
N LEU A 260 22.79 -2.03 -35.20
CA LEU A 260 21.94 -1.37 -36.19
C LEU A 260 22.72 -0.78 -37.38
N GLY A 261 24.06 -0.86 -37.39
CA GLY A 261 24.89 -0.21 -38.40
C GLY A 261 24.82 1.33 -38.36
N LYS A 262 24.50 1.91 -37.20
CA LYS A 262 24.43 3.36 -36.97
C LYS A 262 25.70 3.86 -36.26
N PRO A 263 26.11 5.13 -36.44
CA PRO A 263 27.20 5.70 -35.67
C PRO A 263 26.80 5.88 -34.19
N PHE A 264 27.78 5.77 -33.30
CA PHE A 264 27.62 6.18 -31.90
C PHE A 264 27.64 7.72 -31.83
N LEU A 265 26.61 8.33 -31.25
CA LEU A 265 26.44 9.79 -31.20
C LEU A 265 26.71 10.37 -29.80
N GLY A 266 26.62 9.53 -28.75
CA GLY A 266 26.96 9.92 -27.40
C GLY A 266 28.45 10.15 -27.15
N ARG A 267 28.80 10.34 -25.88
CA ARG A 267 30.19 10.45 -25.41
C ARG A 267 30.46 9.50 -24.23
N GLY A 268 31.74 9.36 -23.87
CA GLY A 268 32.12 8.67 -22.65
C GLY A 268 31.66 9.42 -21.39
N ILE A 269 31.45 8.69 -20.30
CA ILE A 269 31.23 9.28 -18.98
C ILE A 269 32.52 9.97 -18.55
N GLU A 270 32.45 11.23 -18.14
CA GLU A 270 33.60 11.98 -17.59
C GLU A 270 34.10 11.28 -16.31
N PRO A 271 35.36 10.80 -16.26
CA PRO A 271 35.88 10.10 -15.10
C PRO A 271 36.27 11.03 -13.93
N ASP A 272 36.48 12.32 -14.18
CA ASP A 272 36.90 13.28 -13.16
C ASP A 272 35.75 13.68 -12.23
N ALA A 273 35.86 13.33 -10.95
CA ALA A 273 34.84 13.60 -9.94
C ALA A 273 34.59 15.11 -9.73
N GLU A 274 35.60 15.96 -9.79
CA GLU A 274 35.44 17.41 -9.58
C GLU A 274 34.75 18.07 -10.77
N LYS A 275 35.02 17.63 -12.01
CA LYS A 275 34.27 18.09 -13.18
C LYS A 275 32.80 17.68 -13.11
N ARG A 276 32.50 16.44 -12.70
CA ARG A 276 31.12 15.96 -12.51
C ARG A 276 30.40 16.78 -11.43
N LYS A 277 31.08 17.01 -10.30
CA LYS A 277 30.58 17.84 -9.20
C LYS A 277 30.27 19.26 -9.69
N THR A 278 31.21 19.88 -10.40
CA THR A 278 31.04 21.23 -10.96
C THR A 278 29.83 21.28 -11.89
N LEU A 279 29.70 20.31 -12.80
CA LEU A 279 28.56 20.23 -13.71
C LEU A 279 27.22 20.12 -12.99
N ILE A 280 27.11 19.26 -11.96
CA ILE A 280 25.89 19.14 -11.16
C ILE A 280 25.57 20.45 -10.45
N CYS A 281 26.57 21.07 -9.82
CA CYS A 281 26.40 22.36 -9.11
C CYS A 281 25.95 23.47 -10.06
N ASP A 282 26.48 23.50 -11.28
CA ASP A 282 26.12 24.48 -12.30
C ASP A 282 24.69 24.25 -12.80
N MET A 283 24.31 23.00 -13.10
CA MET A 283 22.94 22.62 -13.48
C MET A 283 21.93 23.00 -12.39
N LEU A 284 22.24 22.66 -11.14
CA LEU A 284 21.34 22.91 -10.00
C LEU A 284 21.52 24.29 -9.36
N LYS A 285 22.23 25.21 -10.01
CA LYS A 285 22.41 26.59 -9.51
C LYS A 285 21.07 27.31 -9.34
N GLY A 286 20.09 27.01 -10.19
CA GLY A 286 18.73 27.52 -10.12
C GLY A 286 17.76 26.60 -9.39
N HIS A 287 18.22 25.60 -8.62
CA HIS A 287 17.34 24.70 -7.89
C HIS A 287 17.00 25.25 -6.49
N ALA A 288 15.76 25.01 -6.04
CA ALA A 288 15.30 25.32 -4.69
C ALA A 288 14.45 24.19 -4.11
N TRP A 289 14.41 24.13 -2.78
CA TRP A 289 13.70 23.13 -1.99
C TRP A 289 12.51 23.75 -1.26
N SER A 290 11.52 22.90 -1.01
CA SER A 290 10.38 23.24 -0.16
C SER A 290 9.76 21.97 0.42
N PHE A 291 8.60 22.12 1.02
CA PHE A 291 7.81 21.05 1.59
C PHE A 291 6.55 20.83 0.76
N VAL A 292 6.07 19.58 0.69
CA VAL A 292 4.73 19.25 0.18
C VAL A 292 3.87 18.72 1.33
N LYS A 293 2.60 19.12 1.35
CA LYS A 293 1.64 18.69 2.38
C LYS A 293 1.50 17.16 2.34
N SER A 294 1.39 16.57 3.52
CA SER A 294 1.01 15.16 3.69
C SER A 294 -0.33 14.92 3.00
N SER A 295 -0.26 14.30 1.83
CA SER A 295 -1.40 13.68 1.16
C SER A 295 -1.07 12.19 1.00
N ALA A 296 -2.11 11.37 1.01
CA ALA A 296 -2.04 9.92 1.21
C ALA A 296 -1.23 9.14 0.17
N THR A 297 -0.57 9.75 -0.81
CA THR A 297 0.15 9.00 -1.85
C THR A 297 1.36 9.76 -2.40
N GLN A 298 1.64 10.97 -1.94
CA GLN A 298 2.69 11.77 -2.57
C GLN A 298 4.05 11.43 -1.98
N ARG A 299 4.94 10.91 -2.84
CA ARG A 299 6.39 11.07 -2.67
C ARG A 299 6.72 12.58 -2.69
N GLY A 300 7.99 12.91 -2.64
CA GLY A 300 8.43 14.23 -3.08
C GLY A 300 7.91 14.55 -4.48
N ASP A 301 8.05 15.81 -4.87
CA ASP A 301 7.78 16.17 -6.26
C ASP A 301 8.62 17.34 -6.76
N THR A 302 9.21 17.13 -7.93
CA THR A 302 9.97 18.14 -8.65
C THR A 302 9.10 18.78 -9.73
N SER A 303 9.14 20.10 -9.77
CA SER A 303 8.46 20.89 -10.80
C SER A 303 9.40 21.90 -11.43
N TRP A 304 9.07 22.34 -12.64
CA TRP A 304 9.75 23.44 -13.31
C TRP A 304 8.90 24.70 -13.23
N LEU A 305 9.53 25.83 -12.90
CA LEU A 305 8.90 27.12 -12.72
C LEU A 305 9.37 28.10 -13.79
N GLU A 306 8.46 28.40 -14.71
CA GLU A 306 8.58 29.51 -15.67
C GLU A 306 7.93 30.77 -15.06
N PRO A 307 8.50 31.98 -15.27
CA PRO A 307 9.66 32.31 -16.11
C PRO A 307 11.02 32.28 -15.39
N GLN A 308 11.09 31.81 -14.14
CA GLN A 308 12.31 31.88 -13.33
C GLN A 308 13.41 30.91 -13.78
N ASN A 309 13.15 30.01 -14.74
CA ASN A 309 14.06 28.94 -15.17
C ASN A 309 14.62 28.16 -13.98
N MET A 310 13.74 27.81 -13.04
CA MET A 310 14.08 27.16 -11.79
C MET A 310 13.40 25.81 -11.68
N SER A 311 14.12 24.82 -11.19
CA SER A 311 13.53 23.57 -10.70
C SER A 311 13.24 23.66 -9.21
N PHE A 312 12.11 23.11 -8.78
CA PHE A 312 11.60 23.21 -7.43
C PHE A 312 11.26 21.83 -6.89
N GLY A 313 12.14 21.30 -6.06
CA GLY A 313 11.99 20.01 -5.39
C GLY A 313 11.26 20.16 -4.07
N ARG A 314 10.37 19.23 -3.74
CA ARG A 314 9.58 19.28 -2.50
C ARG A 314 9.66 17.97 -1.75
N ILE A 315 9.81 18.05 -0.44
CA ILE A 315 9.87 16.88 0.45
C ILE A 315 8.57 16.71 1.22
N ASN A 316 8.11 15.47 1.37
CA ASN A 316 6.86 15.16 2.05
C ASN A 316 6.98 15.37 3.57
N VAL A 317 6.14 16.26 4.12
CA VAL A 317 6.12 16.57 5.55
C VAL A 317 5.61 15.43 6.44
N ALA A 318 4.96 14.41 5.89
CA ALA A 318 4.47 13.26 6.66
C ALA A 318 5.59 12.59 7.47
N TYR A 319 6.76 12.37 6.85
CA TYR A 319 7.92 11.80 7.53
C TYR A 319 8.50 12.77 8.57
N LEU A 320 8.54 14.06 8.27
CA LEU A 320 9.00 15.09 9.20
C LEU A 320 8.13 15.19 10.45
N LYS A 321 6.80 15.06 10.32
CA LYS A 321 5.90 15.03 11.47
C LYS A 321 6.31 13.95 12.46
N HIS A 322 6.61 12.75 11.96
CA HIS A 322 7.04 11.64 12.80
C HIS A 322 8.44 11.86 13.41
N LEU A 323 9.40 12.36 12.63
CA LEU A 323 10.77 12.63 13.10
C LEU A 323 10.84 13.73 14.16
N CYS A 324 10.05 14.79 13.95
CA CYS A 324 9.85 15.89 14.89
C CYS A 324 9.02 15.47 16.12
N GLY A 325 8.24 14.40 15.98
CA GLY A 325 7.60 13.71 17.08
C GLY A 325 8.63 12.90 17.88
N GLU A 326 8.45 12.85 19.19
CA GLU A 326 9.31 12.04 20.07
C GLU A 326 8.76 10.60 20.23
N ALA A 327 7.63 10.27 19.60
CA ALA A 327 6.90 9.02 19.79
C ALA A 327 7.36 7.83 18.91
N ILE A 328 8.54 7.93 18.29
CA ILE A 328 9.11 6.90 17.40
C ILE A 328 10.31 6.17 18.03
N SER A 329 10.50 4.90 17.70
CA SER A 329 11.68 4.11 18.07
C SER A 329 12.94 4.58 17.32
N ILE A 330 14.12 4.07 17.69
CA ILE A 330 15.35 4.35 16.94
C ILE A 330 15.31 3.68 15.56
N ALA A 331 14.80 2.47 15.46
CA ALA A 331 14.68 1.77 14.18
C ALA A 331 13.78 2.53 13.19
N GLU A 332 12.63 3.00 13.67
CA GLU A 332 11.71 3.84 12.90
C GLU A 332 12.38 5.15 12.47
N ARG A 333 13.12 5.79 13.38
CA ARG A 333 13.89 7.02 13.07
C ARG A 333 14.92 6.77 11.97
N CYS A 334 15.66 5.65 12.04
CA CYS A 334 16.62 5.26 11.02
C CYS A 334 15.95 5.11 9.65
N VAL A 335 14.82 4.41 9.58
CA VAL A 335 14.06 4.24 8.33
C VAL A 335 13.61 5.61 7.79
N LEU A 336 12.96 6.43 8.61
CA LEU A 336 12.41 7.73 8.20
C LEU A 336 13.48 8.69 7.70
N HIS A 337 14.63 8.79 8.39
CA HIS A 337 15.73 9.66 7.95
C HIS A 337 16.24 9.30 6.57
N LEU A 338 16.39 8.00 6.29
CA LEU A 338 16.89 7.57 4.99
C LEU A 338 15.83 7.62 3.89
N LYS A 339 14.55 7.36 4.19
CA LYS A 339 13.46 7.56 3.22
C LYS A 339 13.39 9.02 2.77
N MET A 340 13.60 9.95 3.70
CA MET A 340 13.69 11.37 3.39
C MET A 340 14.96 11.74 2.61
N ALA A 341 16.11 11.15 2.91
CA ALA A 341 17.35 11.43 2.20
C ALA A 341 17.39 10.80 0.79
N GLN A 342 17.05 9.52 0.67
CA GLN A 342 17.23 8.72 -0.54
C GLN A 342 15.95 8.59 -1.35
N VAL A 343 15.01 7.78 -0.85
CA VAL A 343 14.19 6.94 -1.71
C VAL A 343 12.82 7.49 -2.05
N GLN A 344 12.48 8.68 -1.55
CA GLN A 344 11.17 9.25 -1.82
C GLN A 344 11.17 10.79 -1.84
N ASN A 345 12.32 11.46 -1.71
CA ASN A 345 12.31 12.91 -1.43
C ASN A 345 13.52 13.72 -1.89
N THR A 346 14.75 13.41 -1.45
CA THR A 346 15.87 14.37 -1.69
C THR A 346 16.74 13.98 -2.88
N VAL A 347 17.40 12.81 -2.85
CA VAL A 347 18.27 12.41 -3.96
C VAL A 347 17.46 12.06 -5.20
N ASP A 348 16.34 11.35 -5.03
CA ASP A 348 15.37 11.02 -6.07
C ASP A 348 14.93 12.27 -6.87
N GLU A 349 14.37 13.26 -6.17
CA GLU A 349 13.94 14.55 -6.74
C GLU A 349 15.09 15.36 -7.35
N ALA A 350 16.30 15.26 -6.79
CA ALA A 350 17.47 15.87 -7.42
C ALA A 350 17.78 15.25 -8.80
N MET A 351 17.49 13.96 -9.02
CA MET A 351 17.69 13.33 -10.34
C MET A 351 16.70 13.89 -11.37
N HIS A 352 15.43 14.07 -10.99
CA HIS A 352 14.44 14.75 -11.82
C HIS A 352 14.88 16.18 -12.14
N ALA A 353 15.36 16.93 -11.14
CA ALA A 353 15.84 18.29 -11.32
C ALA A 353 17.05 18.38 -12.27
N ILE A 354 18.02 17.47 -12.15
CA ILE A 354 19.18 17.39 -13.05
C ILE A 354 18.71 17.18 -14.50
N TYR A 355 17.78 16.25 -14.71
CA TYR A 355 17.25 15.99 -16.05
C TYR A 355 16.51 17.20 -16.64
N MET A 356 15.63 17.84 -15.86
CA MET A 356 14.91 19.04 -16.32
C MET A 356 15.87 20.15 -16.74
N HIS A 357 16.92 20.41 -15.93
CA HIS A 357 17.96 21.38 -16.28
C HIS A 357 18.74 20.99 -17.53
N ARG A 358 19.02 19.69 -17.71
CA ARG A 358 19.68 19.19 -18.92
C ARG A 358 18.85 19.47 -20.18
N VAL A 359 17.54 19.23 -20.13
CA VAL A 359 16.62 19.50 -21.24
C VAL A 359 16.48 21.00 -21.52
N LYS A 360 16.44 21.83 -20.48
CA LYS A 360 16.16 23.28 -20.60
C LYS A 360 17.40 24.14 -20.86
N THR A 361 18.55 23.77 -20.32
CA THR A 361 19.73 24.67 -20.25
C THR A 361 21.04 24.01 -20.70
N TYR A 362 21.20 22.70 -20.55
CA TYR A 362 22.45 21.98 -20.90
C TYR A 362 22.24 20.93 -22.00
N HIS A 363 21.84 21.40 -23.20
CA HIS A 363 21.50 20.58 -24.38
C HIS A 363 22.64 19.71 -24.96
N GLY A 364 23.74 19.50 -24.23
CA GLY A 364 24.83 18.60 -24.62
C GLY A 364 24.37 17.14 -24.69
N ASP A 365 24.80 16.45 -25.75
CA ASP A 365 24.47 15.05 -26.04
C ASP A 365 22.95 14.79 -26.10
N MET A 366 22.20 15.71 -26.69
CA MET A 366 20.75 15.60 -26.89
C MET A 366 20.37 15.91 -28.34
N SER A 367 19.45 15.12 -28.90
CA SER A 367 18.83 15.40 -30.21
C SER A 367 18.19 16.79 -30.23
N SER A 368 18.19 17.44 -31.40
CA SER A 368 17.59 18.76 -31.60
C SER A 368 16.10 18.77 -31.23
N ASP A 369 15.40 17.68 -31.49
CA ASP A 369 13.93 17.58 -31.40
C ASP A 369 13.41 17.55 -29.95
N ILE A 370 14.31 17.45 -28.97
CA ILE A 370 13.97 17.39 -27.54
C ILE A 370 14.27 18.72 -26.85
N ARG A 371 15.14 19.55 -27.44
CA ARG A 371 15.68 20.76 -26.78
C ARG A 371 14.55 21.76 -26.51
N GLY A 372 14.32 22.02 -25.22
CA GLY A 372 13.41 23.08 -24.76
C GLY A 372 11.91 22.82 -24.95
N GLN A 373 11.49 21.67 -25.50
CA GLN A 373 10.10 21.45 -25.89
C GLN A 373 9.37 20.38 -25.08
N ASP A 374 10.05 19.63 -24.21
CA ASP A 374 9.39 18.58 -23.43
C ASP A 374 10.14 18.17 -22.16
N LEU A 375 9.61 18.49 -20.96
CA LEU A 375 10.19 18.04 -19.66
C LEU A 375 9.85 16.58 -19.31
N ASN A 376 9.37 15.86 -20.30
CA ASN A 376 8.98 14.47 -20.18
C ASN A 376 10.18 13.60 -19.85
N GLU A 377 10.02 12.76 -18.84
CA GLU A 377 11.09 11.86 -18.43
C GLU A 377 11.40 10.83 -19.52
N PRO A 378 12.67 10.45 -19.67
CA PRO A 378 13.15 9.46 -20.62
C PRO A 378 12.99 8.04 -20.07
N PHE A 379 12.84 7.07 -20.96
CA PHE A 379 13.05 5.67 -20.63
C PHE A 379 14.56 5.37 -20.61
N ILE A 380 15.08 4.90 -19.47
CA ILE A 380 16.51 4.62 -19.31
C ILE A 380 16.83 3.25 -19.91
N ASN A 381 17.73 3.18 -20.90
CA ASN A 381 18.11 1.92 -21.59
C ASN A 381 16.92 1.06 -22.07
N GLY A 382 15.79 1.67 -22.42
CA GLY A 382 14.59 0.95 -22.85
C GLY A 382 13.78 0.30 -21.73
N GLU A 383 13.90 0.78 -20.49
CA GLU A 383 12.96 0.44 -19.41
C GLU A 383 11.50 0.69 -19.83
N SER A 384 10.55 -0.01 -19.21
CA SER A 384 9.13 0.05 -19.58
C SER A 384 8.34 1.19 -18.95
N ILE A 385 8.96 1.89 -17.99
CA ILE A 385 8.40 3.03 -17.27
C ILE A 385 9.41 4.17 -17.36
N ALA A 386 8.95 5.36 -17.78
CA ALA A 386 9.78 6.56 -17.79
C ALA A 386 9.69 7.27 -16.45
N GLU A 387 10.60 6.89 -15.55
CA GLU A 387 10.69 7.42 -14.19
C GLU A 387 12.16 7.43 -13.76
N ILE A 388 12.79 8.60 -13.80
CA ILE A 388 14.23 8.74 -13.56
C ILE A 388 14.57 8.40 -12.10
N GLY A 389 13.77 8.85 -11.16
CA GLY A 389 13.97 8.61 -9.74
C GLY A 389 13.97 7.12 -9.39
N ARG A 390 12.93 6.39 -9.78
CA ARG A 390 12.81 4.94 -9.59
C ARG A 390 13.87 4.15 -10.35
N SER A 391 14.31 4.64 -11.52
CA SER A 391 15.45 4.06 -12.24
C SER A 391 16.75 4.25 -11.43
N TRP A 392 16.96 5.40 -10.81
CA TRP A 392 18.09 5.65 -9.90
C TRP A 392 18.04 4.72 -8.68
N GLU A 393 16.90 4.65 -8.00
CA GLU A 393 16.68 3.79 -6.83
C GLU A 393 17.01 2.34 -7.17
N ARG A 394 16.51 1.85 -8.31
CA ARG A 394 16.82 0.51 -8.80
C ARG A 394 18.33 0.32 -8.99
N ALA A 395 18.99 1.25 -9.67
CA ALA A 395 20.40 1.10 -10.02
C ALA A 395 21.32 1.13 -8.78
N VAL A 396 21.04 2.06 -7.86
CA VAL A 396 21.88 2.37 -6.69
C VAL A 396 21.50 1.57 -5.45
N LEU A 397 20.20 1.37 -5.19
CA LEU A 397 19.68 0.69 -4.00
C LEU A 397 19.24 -0.74 -4.30
N GLY A 398 19.11 -1.14 -5.56
CA GLY A 398 18.73 -2.51 -5.95
C GLY A 398 17.21 -2.74 -6.04
N GLY A 399 16.39 -1.70 -5.87
CA GLY A 399 14.93 -1.74 -6.00
C GLY A 399 14.31 -0.37 -5.67
N THR A 400 13.04 -0.17 -5.98
CA THR A 400 12.27 1.04 -5.65
C THR A 400 11.34 0.77 -4.47
N PRO A 401 11.09 1.71 -3.54
CA PRO A 401 10.13 1.52 -2.46
C PRO A 401 8.76 1.17 -3.00
N ALA A 402 8.15 0.18 -2.37
CA ALA A 402 6.76 -0.14 -2.61
C ALA A 402 5.88 0.92 -1.93
N GLU A 403 4.94 1.48 -2.68
CA GLU A 403 3.81 2.18 -2.07
C GLU A 403 2.80 1.11 -1.65
N VAL A 404 2.76 0.79 -0.36
CA VAL A 404 1.73 -0.10 0.18
C VAL A 404 0.41 0.68 0.23
N PRO A 405 -0.64 0.25 -0.51
CA PRO A 405 -1.93 0.93 -0.48
C PRO A 405 -2.50 0.99 0.94
N GLY A 406 -2.98 2.16 1.37
CA GLY A 406 -3.71 2.34 2.64
C GLY A 406 -2.89 2.66 3.89
N LEU A 407 -1.55 2.58 3.87
CA LEU A 407 -0.68 2.90 5.02
C LEU A 407 0.09 4.22 4.88
N SER A 408 -0.13 4.94 3.79
CA SER A 408 0.76 5.94 3.22
C SER A 408 0.75 7.33 3.90
N ASN A 409 -0.01 7.52 4.97
CA ASN A 409 0.00 8.74 5.78
C ASN A 409 0.64 8.57 7.16
N ARG A 410 1.11 7.37 7.50
CA ARG A 410 1.60 7.04 8.84
C ARG A 410 2.96 6.36 8.74
N LEU A 411 3.49 6.01 9.91
CA LEU A 411 4.71 5.23 10.03
C LEU A 411 4.55 3.89 9.30
N SER A 412 5.56 3.47 8.53
CA SER A 412 5.54 2.14 7.90
C SER A 412 5.96 1.07 8.90
N LEU A 413 5.27 -0.07 8.91
CA LEU A 413 5.64 -1.21 9.76
C LEU A 413 6.97 -1.85 9.32
N ALA A 414 7.21 -1.88 8.00
CA ALA A 414 8.51 -2.20 7.42
C ALA A 414 8.75 -1.45 6.12
N GLU A 415 10.02 -1.41 5.71
CA GLU A 415 10.39 -0.94 4.40
C GLU A 415 10.40 -2.08 3.38
N LEU A 416 9.63 -1.89 2.33
CA LEU A 416 9.47 -2.82 1.22
C LEU A 416 10.02 -2.18 -0.05
N HIS A 417 10.84 -2.91 -0.79
CA HIS A 417 11.28 -2.52 -2.12
C HIS A 417 10.74 -3.49 -3.15
N VAL A 418 10.25 -3.01 -4.29
CA VAL A 418 9.91 -3.85 -5.43
C VAL A 418 11.00 -3.80 -6.48
N LYS A 419 11.08 -4.88 -7.27
CA LYS A 419 11.82 -4.87 -8.52
C LYS A 419 11.20 -3.79 -9.44
N PHE A 420 12.05 -2.95 -10.00
CA PHE A 420 11.68 -1.96 -11.01
C PHE A 420 12.31 -2.36 -12.36
N PRO A 421 11.63 -2.13 -13.49
CA PRO A 421 10.23 -1.75 -13.60
C PRO A 421 9.28 -2.88 -13.17
N SER A 422 8.10 -2.51 -12.67
CA SER A 422 6.99 -3.44 -12.37
C SER A 422 5.68 -2.67 -12.23
N ARG A 423 4.55 -3.38 -12.26
CA ARG A 423 3.19 -2.79 -12.09
C ARG A 423 2.92 -2.17 -10.71
N LEU A 424 3.83 -2.32 -9.76
CA LEU A 424 3.77 -1.67 -8.45
C LEU A 424 4.79 -0.55 -8.32
N GLY A 425 5.83 -0.64 -9.14
CA GLY A 425 6.77 0.42 -9.40
C GLY A 425 6.21 1.48 -10.36
N LEU A 426 4.90 1.53 -10.62
CA LEU A 426 4.30 2.58 -11.46
C LEU A 426 4.36 3.93 -10.77
N SER A 427 4.87 4.93 -11.50
CA SER A 427 4.76 6.32 -11.08
C SER A 427 3.42 6.91 -11.50
N THR A 428 3.08 8.04 -10.88
CA THR A 428 1.97 8.90 -11.34
C THR A 428 2.16 9.41 -12.76
N SER A 429 3.36 9.29 -13.34
CA SER A 429 3.58 9.51 -14.76
C SER A 429 2.81 8.46 -15.58
N ASN A 430 1.85 8.89 -16.39
CA ASN A 430 1.11 8.05 -17.35
C ASN A 430 2.00 7.49 -18.50
N ARG A 431 3.30 7.32 -18.28
CA ARG A 431 4.33 7.06 -19.30
C ARG A 431 4.87 5.66 -19.15
N MET A 432 4.03 4.72 -19.55
CA MET A 432 4.33 3.30 -19.56
C MET A 432 4.28 2.77 -20.99
N ILE A 433 4.94 1.63 -21.19
CA ILE A 433 4.78 0.81 -22.38
C ILE A 433 3.77 -0.29 -22.03
N ASP A 434 2.48 -0.05 -22.28
CA ASP A 434 1.36 -0.87 -21.77
C ASP A 434 1.49 -2.37 -22.10
N ASN A 435 2.15 -2.72 -23.20
CA ASN A 435 2.35 -4.11 -23.65
C ASN A 435 3.74 -4.69 -23.30
N HIS A 436 4.49 -4.06 -22.41
CA HIS A 436 5.81 -4.56 -22.03
C HIS A 436 5.70 -5.79 -21.12
N PRO A 437 6.52 -6.85 -21.28
CA PRO A 437 6.46 -8.05 -20.45
C PRO A 437 6.56 -7.78 -18.93
N ASP A 438 7.39 -6.82 -18.52
CA ASP A 438 7.50 -6.41 -17.09
C ASP A 438 6.24 -5.74 -16.53
N LEU A 439 5.35 -5.25 -17.41
CA LEU A 439 4.08 -4.61 -17.06
C LEU A 439 2.87 -5.49 -17.42
N ASP A 440 3.13 -6.70 -17.93
CA ASP A 440 2.08 -7.69 -18.19
C ASP A 440 1.35 -8.00 -16.90
N PHE A 441 0.03 -8.22 -16.99
CA PHE A 441 -0.79 -8.46 -15.83
C PHE A 441 -0.29 -9.65 -14.98
N PHE A 442 0.28 -10.66 -15.65
CA PHE A 442 0.81 -11.88 -15.04
C PHE A 442 2.32 -11.83 -14.77
N ALA A 443 2.97 -10.69 -15.01
CA ALA A 443 4.39 -10.55 -14.71
C ALA A 443 4.62 -10.84 -13.22
N PRO A 444 5.59 -11.69 -12.86
CA PRO A 444 5.92 -11.93 -11.47
C PRO A 444 6.42 -10.62 -10.87
N LEU A 445 5.76 -10.21 -9.81
CA LEU A 445 6.15 -9.09 -8.99
C LEU A 445 7.08 -9.64 -7.91
N HIS A 446 8.11 -8.88 -7.56
CA HIS A 446 9.08 -9.26 -6.54
C HIS A 446 9.17 -8.13 -5.54
N ALA A 447 8.97 -8.44 -4.26
CA ALA A 447 9.14 -7.49 -3.18
C ALA A 447 10.17 -8.00 -2.18
N TYR A 448 11.01 -7.10 -1.69
CA TYR A 448 12.13 -7.33 -0.79
C TYR A 448 11.90 -6.55 0.49
N TYR A 449 12.07 -7.21 1.63
CA TYR A 449 11.98 -6.56 2.93
C TYR A 449 13.35 -6.05 3.34
N ILE A 450 13.43 -4.78 3.70
CA ILE A 450 14.70 -4.13 4.07
C ILE A 450 14.76 -3.98 5.59
N PRO A 451 15.71 -4.63 6.29
CA PRO A 451 15.84 -4.50 7.73
C PRO A 451 16.28 -3.09 8.18
N ALA A 452 15.80 -2.64 9.34
CA ALA A 452 16.20 -1.36 9.95
C ALA A 452 17.73 -1.22 10.11
N ALA A 453 18.43 -2.36 10.30
CA ALA A 453 19.89 -2.44 10.35
C ALA A 453 20.60 -1.87 9.09
N VAL A 454 20.00 -2.01 7.91
CA VAL A 454 20.56 -1.45 6.66
C VAL A 454 20.49 0.08 6.69
N PHE A 455 19.37 0.63 7.18
CA PHE A 455 19.16 2.06 7.33
C PHE A 455 20.09 2.67 8.38
N TRP A 456 20.28 1.96 9.50
CA TRP A 456 21.24 2.34 10.52
C TRP A 456 22.68 2.38 9.99
N ARG A 457 23.08 1.37 9.21
CA ARG A 457 24.42 1.30 8.62
C ARG A 457 24.74 2.57 7.83
N ILE A 458 23.84 3.04 6.97
CA ILE A 458 24.10 4.24 6.15
C ILE A 458 24.17 5.52 7.02
N GLN A 459 23.69 5.49 8.25
CA GLN A 459 23.76 6.61 9.20
C GLN A 459 24.96 6.54 10.14
N SER A 460 25.66 5.41 10.24
CA SER A 460 26.72 5.21 11.22
C SER A 460 28.04 5.87 10.78
N LYS A 461 28.82 6.34 11.76
CA LYS A 461 30.18 6.86 11.51
C LYS A 461 31.08 5.80 10.87
N SER A 462 30.93 4.54 11.27
CA SER A 462 31.76 3.42 10.82
C SER A 462 31.57 3.11 9.34
N PHE A 463 30.34 3.15 8.82
CA PHE A 463 30.10 2.97 7.39
C PHE A 463 30.89 3.99 6.58
N TRP A 464 30.74 5.28 6.88
CA TRP A 464 31.42 6.34 6.12
C TRP A 464 32.94 6.43 6.33
N ALA A 465 33.46 5.80 7.39
CA ALA A 465 34.90 5.66 7.61
C ALA A 465 35.54 4.58 6.71
N SER A 466 34.77 3.58 6.29
CA SER A 466 35.25 2.42 5.51
C SER A 466 35.16 2.65 3.99
N ARG A 467 36.15 3.32 3.38
CA ARG A 467 36.20 3.51 1.91
C ARG A 467 36.83 2.29 1.19
N PRO A 468 36.50 2.01 -0.09
CA PRO A 468 35.48 2.64 -0.95
C PRO A 468 34.12 1.91 -0.95
N HIS A 469 33.06 2.60 -1.39
CA HIS A 469 31.70 2.04 -1.43
C HIS A 469 31.29 1.57 -2.85
N GLY A 470 31.88 2.11 -3.92
CA GLY A 470 31.77 1.57 -5.28
C GLY A 470 30.34 1.61 -5.86
N GLU A 471 30.14 0.98 -7.03
CA GLU A 471 28.87 0.99 -7.75
C GLU A 471 27.71 0.37 -6.96
N PHE A 472 28.01 -0.53 -6.04
CA PHE A 472 27.03 -1.33 -5.30
C PHE A 472 26.99 -1.03 -3.79
N GLY A 473 27.66 0.04 -3.34
CA GLY A 473 27.85 0.32 -1.91
C GLY A 473 26.57 0.60 -1.13
N PHE A 474 25.55 1.10 -1.82
CA PHE A 474 24.24 1.41 -1.25
C PHE A 474 23.18 0.36 -1.57
N ARG A 475 23.51 -0.71 -2.31
CA ARG A 475 22.53 -1.73 -2.67
C ARG A 475 22.03 -2.44 -1.44
N TYR A 476 20.71 -2.50 -1.31
CA TYR A 476 20.04 -3.18 -0.23
C TYR A 476 20.13 -4.69 -0.41
N PRO A 477 20.26 -5.43 0.70
CA PRO A 477 20.27 -6.87 0.68
C PRO A 477 18.90 -7.41 0.23
N GLN A 478 18.88 -8.35 -0.71
CA GLN A 478 17.67 -9.15 -0.99
C GLN A 478 17.61 -10.32 0.01
N LEU A 479 17.42 -9.99 1.29
CA LEU A 479 17.52 -10.93 2.40
C LEU A 479 16.27 -11.79 2.54
N ILE A 480 15.11 -11.15 2.56
CA ILE A 480 13.80 -11.77 2.65
C ILE A 480 13.00 -11.18 1.50
N TYR A 481 12.37 -12.02 0.72
CA TYR A 481 11.58 -11.58 -0.42
C TYR A 481 10.31 -12.41 -0.58
N THR A 482 9.31 -11.82 -1.22
CA THR A 482 8.15 -12.54 -1.72
C THR A 482 8.12 -12.45 -3.25
N GLU A 483 7.48 -13.43 -3.86
CA GLU A 483 7.09 -13.39 -5.25
C GLU A 483 5.57 -13.53 -5.32
N TRP A 484 4.95 -12.76 -6.19
CA TRP A 484 3.52 -12.72 -6.38
C TRP A 484 3.27 -12.66 -7.87
N ALA A 485 2.28 -13.44 -8.30
CA ALA A 485 1.71 -13.32 -9.62
C ALA A 485 0.24 -13.06 -9.40
N GLN A 486 -0.32 -12.07 -10.09
CA GLN A 486 -1.76 -11.89 -10.05
C GLN A 486 -2.39 -13.09 -10.76
N ASP A 487 -3.19 -13.89 -10.05
CA ASP A 487 -3.90 -15.01 -10.65
C ASP A 487 -4.96 -14.47 -11.64
N ARG A 488 -5.23 -15.24 -12.69
CA ARG A 488 -6.23 -14.93 -13.73
C ARG A 488 -7.64 -14.75 -13.18
N VAL A 489 -7.93 -15.36 -12.04
CA VAL A 489 -9.29 -15.58 -11.57
C VAL A 489 -9.62 -14.80 -10.30
N SER A 490 -8.65 -14.52 -9.41
CA SER A 490 -8.93 -13.90 -8.12
C SER A 490 -8.70 -12.38 -8.13
N PRO A 491 -9.66 -11.57 -7.63
CA PRO A 491 -9.43 -10.17 -7.31
C PRO A 491 -8.49 -10.01 -6.10
N GLU A 492 -8.31 -11.08 -5.32
CA GLU A 492 -7.33 -11.10 -4.25
C GLU A 492 -5.94 -11.46 -4.77
N LEU A 493 -4.94 -10.84 -4.17
CA LEU A 493 -3.55 -11.11 -4.50
C LEU A 493 -3.21 -12.47 -3.88
N GLN A 494 -2.94 -13.49 -4.71
CA GLN A 494 -2.33 -14.72 -4.23
C GLN A 494 -0.88 -14.42 -3.85
N VAL A 495 -0.69 -14.04 -2.59
CA VAL A 495 0.65 -13.77 -2.10
C VAL A 495 1.30 -15.07 -1.67
N LYS A 496 2.42 -15.42 -2.30
CA LYS A 496 3.22 -16.55 -1.87
C LYS A 496 3.90 -16.22 -0.54
N ASP A 497 4.17 -17.26 0.24
CA ASP A 497 4.96 -17.14 1.46
C ASP A 497 6.31 -16.49 1.17
N THR A 498 6.80 -15.73 2.16
CA THR A 498 8.14 -15.13 2.10
C THR A 498 9.23 -16.19 2.06
N VAL A 499 10.27 -15.93 1.27
CA VAL A 499 11.46 -16.75 1.15
C VAL A 499 12.66 -16.01 1.73
N THR A 500 13.39 -16.67 2.63
CA THR A 500 14.70 -16.21 3.11
C THR A 500 15.78 -16.56 2.09
N SER A 501 16.66 -15.60 1.80
CA SER A 501 17.77 -15.73 0.87
C SER A 501 18.72 -16.85 1.28
N ARG A 502 19.30 -17.52 0.28
CA ARG A 502 20.26 -18.61 0.48
C ARG A 502 21.72 -18.19 0.26
N ASP A 503 22.01 -16.90 0.00
CA ASP A 503 23.40 -16.44 -0.17
C ASP A 503 24.13 -16.46 1.19
N PRO A 504 25.14 -17.34 1.38
CA PRO A 504 25.84 -17.48 2.65
C PRO A 504 26.45 -16.17 3.17
N ARG A 505 26.93 -15.30 2.27
CA ARG A 505 27.52 -14.01 2.65
C ARG A 505 26.48 -13.07 3.26
N MET A 506 25.25 -13.16 2.78
CA MET A 506 24.14 -12.37 3.31
C MET A 506 23.64 -12.96 4.62
N LEU A 507 23.58 -14.29 4.71
CA LEU A 507 23.22 -15.01 5.94
C LEU A 507 24.18 -14.66 7.07
N ASP A 508 25.50 -14.63 6.85
CA ASP A 508 26.47 -14.29 7.88
C ASP A 508 26.36 -12.84 8.37
N ARG A 509 26.19 -11.91 7.42
CA ARG A 509 26.08 -10.46 7.70
C ARG A 509 24.82 -10.09 8.48
N PHE A 510 23.72 -10.79 8.18
CA PHE A 510 22.39 -10.53 8.73
C PHE A 510 21.90 -11.66 9.64
N LYS A 511 22.83 -12.48 10.18
CA LYS A 511 22.51 -13.69 10.95
C LYS A 511 21.52 -13.45 12.08
N GLU A 512 21.66 -12.32 12.77
CA GLU A 512 20.79 -11.99 13.90
C GLU A 512 19.39 -11.58 13.43
N VAL A 513 19.28 -10.86 12.31
CA VAL A 513 17.98 -10.54 11.69
C VAL A 513 17.25 -11.82 11.27
N ILE A 514 17.96 -12.73 10.60
CA ILE A 514 17.39 -14.01 10.14
C ILE A 514 17.03 -14.90 11.33
N ARG A 515 17.91 -15.01 12.33
CA ARG A 515 17.63 -15.78 13.55
C ARG A 515 16.35 -15.28 14.21
N ARG A 516 16.17 -13.96 14.35
CA ARG A 516 14.95 -13.37 14.91
C ARG A 516 13.72 -13.65 14.07
N TRP A 517 13.85 -13.53 12.74
CA TRP A 517 12.79 -13.85 11.79
C TRP A 517 12.32 -15.32 11.93
N ASP A 518 13.27 -16.26 11.94
CA ASP A 518 13.01 -17.70 12.03
C ASP A 518 12.48 -18.12 13.42
N GLU A 519 13.02 -17.54 14.49
CA GLU A 519 12.53 -17.78 15.86
C GLU A 519 11.09 -17.35 16.02
N GLN A 520 10.74 -16.21 15.42
CA GLN A 520 9.41 -15.66 15.49
C GLN A 520 8.42 -16.50 14.67
N GLU A 521 8.81 -16.97 13.48
CA GLU A 521 8.04 -17.94 12.69
C GLU A 521 7.81 -19.25 13.45
N SER A 522 8.86 -19.78 14.07
CA SER A 522 8.80 -21.01 14.86
C SER A 522 7.87 -20.86 16.07
N LEU A 523 7.99 -19.75 16.81
CA LEU A 523 7.12 -19.44 17.95
C LEU A 523 5.65 -19.40 17.53
N TRP A 524 5.33 -18.68 16.45
CA TRP A 524 3.94 -18.55 16.03
C TRP A 524 3.34 -19.80 15.43
N SER A 525 4.11 -20.53 14.62
CA SER A 525 3.66 -21.77 13.98
C SER A 525 3.42 -22.85 15.02
N SER A 526 4.31 -22.98 16.02
CA SER A 526 4.15 -23.94 17.11
C SER A 526 3.03 -23.57 18.08
N SER A 527 2.78 -22.27 18.29
CA SER A 527 1.76 -21.81 19.25
C SER A 527 0.35 -21.73 18.64
N ARG A 528 0.20 -21.71 17.31
CA ARG A 528 -1.09 -21.64 16.60
C ARG A 528 -1.26 -22.79 15.60
N PRO A 529 -1.24 -24.07 16.04
CA PRO A 529 -1.42 -25.21 15.14
C PRO A 529 -2.79 -25.24 14.46
N TRP A 530 -3.78 -24.51 15.00
CA TRP A 530 -5.12 -24.38 14.45
C TRP A 530 -5.19 -23.45 13.21
N LEU A 531 -4.22 -22.55 13.02
CA LEU A 531 -4.32 -21.45 12.05
C LEU A 531 -4.29 -21.96 10.61
N ALA A 532 -3.30 -22.77 10.24
CA ALA A 532 -3.15 -23.23 8.85
C ALA A 532 -4.35 -24.10 8.37
N PRO A 533 -4.86 -25.07 9.15
CA PRO A 533 -6.08 -25.79 8.80
C PRO A 533 -7.31 -24.87 8.66
N ALA A 534 -7.47 -23.90 9.56
CA ALA A 534 -8.59 -22.96 9.52
C ALA A 534 -8.53 -22.02 8.31
N LEU A 535 -7.37 -21.44 8.02
CA LEU A 535 -7.12 -20.61 6.83
C LEU A 535 -7.47 -21.39 5.55
N SER A 536 -6.99 -22.62 5.42
CA SER A 536 -7.25 -23.44 4.22
C SER A 536 -8.74 -23.66 3.93
N ILE A 537 -9.58 -23.73 4.98
CA ILE A 537 -11.03 -23.82 4.85
C ILE A 537 -11.60 -22.44 4.52
N TRP A 538 -11.25 -21.42 5.29
CA TRP A 538 -11.77 -20.06 5.21
C TRP A 538 -11.46 -19.36 3.87
N GLU A 539 -10.26 -19.56 3.31
CA GLU A 539 -9.82 -19.02 2.02
C GLU A 539 -10.72 -19.43 0.85
N ARG A 540 -11.43 -20.57 0.99
CA ARG A 540 -12.34 -21.10 -0.04
C ARG A 540 -13.77 -20.59 0.08
N THR A 541 -14.01 -19.60 0.94
CA THR A 541 -15.35 -19.12 1.30
C THR A 541 -15.55 -17.66 0.90
N PRO A 542 -16.78 -17.14 0.77
CA PRO A 542 -17.01 -15.72 0.53
C PRO A 542 -16.43 -14.79 1.61
N TRP A 543 -16.17 -15.30 2.83
CA TRP A 543 -15.60 -14.53 3.92
C TRP A 543 -14.14 -14.16 3.69
N SER A 544 -13.41 -14.92 2.85
CA SER A 544 -12.03 -14.61 2.54
C SER A 544 -11.83 -13.35 1.72
N TYR A 545 -12.86 -12.92 0.99
CA TYR A 545 -12.81 -11.75 0.11
C TYR A 545 -12.94 -10.43 0.87
N ILE A 546 -11.95 -10.10 1.70
CA ILE A 546 -11.99 -8.97 2.66
C ILE A 546 -12.25 -7.63 1.94
N VAL A 547 -11.63 -7.43 0.78
CA VAL A 547 -11.82 -6.22 -0.02
C VAL A 547 -13.28 -6.11 -0.50
N LEU A 548 -13.86 -7.22 -0.93
CA LEU A 548 -15.25 -7.25 -1.39
C LEU A 548 -16.23 -7.02 -0.24
N ARG A 549 -15.95 -7.57 0.95
CA ARG A 549 -16.74 -7.29 2.16
C ARG A 549 -16.72 -5.80 2.51
N THR A 550 -15.54 -5.18 2.44
CA THR A 550 -15.36 -3.73 2.71
C THR A 550 -16.12 -2.86 1.71
N GLU A 551 -16.03 -3.17 0.41
CA GLU A 551 -16.75 -2.42 -0.63
C GLU A 551 -18.27 -2.60 -0.55
N LEU A 552 -18.75 -3.79 -0.15
CA LEU A 552 -20.19 -4.02 0.09
C LEU A 552 -20.72 -3.14 1.22
N GLU A 553 -20.00 -3.03 2.33
CA GLU A 553 -20.42 -2.17 3.45
C GLU A 553 -20.44 -0.70 3.05
N LYS A 554 -19.41 -0.25 2.32
CA LYS A 554 -19.37 1.09 1.74
C LYS A 554 -20.56 1.34 0.82
N PHE A 555 -20.93 0.37 -0.02
CA PHE A 555 -22.13 0.48 -0.85
C PHE A 555 -23.38 0.69 -0.01
N VAL A 556 -23.57 -0.09 1.05
CA VAL A 556 -24.74 0.02 1.95
C VAL A 556 -24.79 1.39 2.63
N GLU A 557 -23.65 1.93 3.06
CA GLU A 557 -23.57 3.27 3.66
C GLU A 557 -23.89 4.39 2.66
N GLU A 558 -23.29 4.35 1.46
CA GLU A 558 -23.55 5.33 0.40
C GLU A 558 -25.00 5.23 -0.13
N TYR A 559 -25.57 4.03 -0.13
CA TYR A 559 -26.96 3.80 -0.52
C TYR A 559 -27.93 4.49 0.44
N LYS A 560 -27.67 4.43 1.75
CA LYS A 560 -28.44 5.16 2.78
C LYS A 560 -28.35 6.67 2.59
N LYS A 561 -27.21 7.18 2.12
CA LYS A 561 -26.98 8.60 1.79
C LYS A 561 -27.58 9.01 0.44
N LYS A 562 -28.04 8.04 -0.36
CA LYS A 562 -28.46 8.22 -1.76
C LYS A 562 -27.37 8.84 -2.63
N ASN A 563 -26.11 8.47 -2.40
CA ASN A 563 -24.97 8.90 -3.20
C ASN A 563 -24.83 8.00 -4.43
N GLU A 564 -25.50 8.38 -5.51
CA GLU A 564 -25.55 7.58 -6.74
C GLU A 564 -24.16 7.32 -7.33
N HIS A 565 -23.28 8.33 -7.29
CA HIS A 565 -21.94 8.26 -7.86
C HIS A 565 -21.12 7.13 -7.22
N ASP A 566 -21.01 7.13 -5.90
CA ASP A 566 -20.18 6.16 -5.20
C ASP A 566 -20.84 4.77 -5.23
N CYS A 567 -22.16 4.67 -5.07
CA CYS A 567 -22.87 3.41 -5.24
C CYS A 567 -22.65 2.79 -6.63
N ALA A 568 -22.75 3.59 -7.70
CA ALA A 568 -22.55 3.10 -9.06
C ALA A 568 -21.11 2.67 -9.31
N SER A 569 -20.13 3.44 -8.80
CA SER A 569 -18.71 3.09 -8.87
C SER A 569 -18.44 1.75 -8.20
N ILE A 570 -18.99 1.53 -7.00
CA ILE A 570 -18.82 0.29 -6.24
C ILE A 570 -19.53 -0.87 -6.94
N ALA A 571 -20.79 -0.71 -7.33
CA ALA A 571 -21.52 -1.76 -8.06
C ALA A 571 -20.78 -2.18 -9.34
N ASN A 572 -20.23 -1.20 -10.09
CA ASN A 572 -19.40 -1.46 -11.25
C ASN A 572 -18.11 -2.20 -10.91
N PHE A 573 -17.47 -1.92 -9.78
CA PHE A 573 -16.33 -2.71 -9.30
C PHE A 573 -16.72 -4.19 -9.14
N PHE A 574 -17.85 -4.50 -8.50
CA PHE A 574 -18.34 -5.89 -8.36
C PHE A 574 -18.66 -6.56 -9.70
N VAL A 575 -19.30 -5.85 -10.63
CA VAL A 575 -19.65 -6.38 -11.96
C VAL A 575 -18.40 -6.67 -12.81
N ASN A 576 -17.28 -6.00 -12.54
CA ASN A 576 -16.02 -6.20 -13.26
C ASN A 576 -15.06 -7.20 -12.56
N LEU A 577 -15.47 -7.88 -11.48
CA LEU A 577 -14.61 -8.82 -10.75
C LEU A 577 -14.17 -10.04 -11.57
N LEU A 578 -14.85 -10.36 -12.67
CA LEU A 578 -14.53 -11.47 -13.55
C LEU A 578 -13.69 -10.94 -14.74
N PRO A 579 -12.35 -10.93 -14.67
CA PRO A 579 -11.50 -9.96 -15.39
C PRO A 579 -11.33 -10.20 -16.90
N ARG A 580 -11.81 -11.33 -17.44
CA ARG A 580 -11.56 -11.73 -18.84
C ARG A 580 -12.78 -11.77 -19.73
N ILE A 581 -13.95 -11.55 -19.17
CA ILE A 581 -15.16 -11.50 -19.96
C ILE A 581 -15.42 -10.03 -20.12
N ASN A 582 -15.02 -9.46 -21.26
CA ASN A 582 -15.48 -8.14 -21.63
C ASN A 582 -16.99 -8.27 -21.86
N PHE A 583 -17.78 -8.37 -20.79
CA PHE A 583 -19.21 -8.69 -20.81
C PHE A 583 -19.98 -7.65 -21.63
N LEU A 584 -19.39 -6.48 -21.86
CA LEU A 584 -19.88 -5.46 -22.80
C LEU A 584 -19.89 -5.93 -24.27
N LYS A 585 -19.17 -6.99 -24.62
CA LYS A 585 -18.99 -7.51 -25.99
C LYS A 585 -19.47 -8.95 -26.21
N ILE A 586 -19.92 -9.65 -25.18
CA ILE A 586 -20.25 -11.10 -25.27
C ILE A 586 -21.75 -11.31 -25.01
N SER A 587 -22.41 -12.11 -25.86
CA SER A 587 -23.85 -12.35 -25.78
C SER A 587 -24.24 -13.12 -24.51
N ALA A 588 -25.50 -13.00 -24.08
CA ALA A 588 -26.01 -13.71 -22.90
C ALA A 588 -25.80 -15.24 -22.97
N THR A 589 -25.80 -15.81 -24.18
CA THR A 589 -25.55 -17.24 -24.42
C THR A 589 -24.08 -17.63 -24.23
N GLU A 590 -23.14 -16.76 -24.57
CA GLU A 590 -21.71 -16.99 -24.37
C GLU A 590 -21.31 -16.81 -22.89
N GLN A 591 -22.04 -15.97 -22.15
CA GLN A 591 -21.91 -15.86 -20.69
C GLN A 591 -22.26 -17.19 -19.99
N GLN A 592 -23.18 -17.99 -20.54
CA GLN A 592 -23.53 -19.32 -20.02
C GLN A 592 -22.39 -20.35 -20.16
N LEU A 593 -21.53 -20.21 -21.17
CA LEU A 593 -20.38 -21.10 -21.39
C LEU A 593 -19.22 -20.80 -20.44
N LEU A 594 -19.25 -19.65 -19.78
CA LEU A 594 -18.19 -19.11 -18.92
C LEU A 594 -18.51 -19.20 -17.43
N MET A 595 -19.68 -19.73 -17.06
CA MET A 595 -19.90 -20.19 -15.69
C MET A 595 -18.92 -21.32 -15.39
N PRO A 596 -18.33 -21.40 -14.18
CA PRO A 596 -17.47 -22.53 -13.82
C PRO A 596 -18.26 -23.82 -14.04
N ASN A 597 -17.82 -24.65 -14.99
CA ASN A 597 -18.50 -25.91 -15.31
C ASN A 597 -17.96 -27.06 -14.46
N SER A 598 -16.86 -26.83 -13.74
CA SER A 598 -16.22 -27.74 -12.78
C SER A 598 -15.57 -26.96 -11.64
N SER A 599 -15.22 -27.65 -10.55
CA SER A 599 -14.40 -27.09 -9.44
C SER A 599 -13.04 -26.57 -9.88
N ASP A 600 -12.59 -26.99 -11.07
CA ASP A 600 -11.27 -26.68 -11.62
C ASP A 600 -11.32 -25.45 -12.56
N ASP A 601 -12.52 -24.93 -12.88
CA ASP A 601 -12.73 -23.84 -13.86
C ASP A 601 -12.79 -22.42 -13.24
N GLY A 602 -12.68 -22.29 -11.92
CA GLY A 602 -12.61 -20.98 -11.23
C GLY A 602 -13.22 -20.97 -9.83
N GLU A 603 -13.03 -19.89 -9.08
CA GLU A 603 -13.54 -19.71 -7.71
C GLU A 603 -15.07 -19.42 -7.71
N PRO A 604 -15.94 -20.36 -7.26
CA PRO A 604 -17.39 -20.20 -7.34
C PRO A 604 -17.93 -19.00 -6.55
N SER A 605 -17.21 -18.57 -5.51
CA SER A 605 -17.57 -17.43 -4.67
C SER A 605 -17.56 -16.10 -5.41
N LEU A 606 -16.68 -15.91 -6.41
CA LEU A 606 -16.61 -14.67 -7.20
C LEU A 606 -17.83 -14.44 -8.08
N TRP A 607 -18.45 -15.51 -8.55
CA TRP A 607 -19.70 -15.41 -9.27
C TRP A 607 -20.83 -14.86 -8.39
N LEU A 608 -20.88 -15.24 -7.11
CA LEU A 608 -21.87 -14.70 -6.17
C LEU A 608 -21.65 -13.21 -5.93
N TRP A 609 -20.40 -12.77 -5.84
CA TRP A 609 -20.05 -11.35 -5.75
C TRP A 609 -20.41 -10.57 -7.03
N TYR A 610 -20.19 -11.15 -8.21
CA TYR A 610 -20.64 -10.58 -9.48
C TYR A 610 -22.17 -10.41 -9.53
N CYS A 611 -22.92 -11.45 -9.14
CA CYS A 611 -24.38 -11.40 -9.03
C CYS A 611 -24.80 -10.26 -8.09
N LEU A 612 -24.16 -10.15 -6.92
CA LEU A 612 -24.41 -9.07 -5.98
C LEU A 612 -24.18 -7.69 -6.62
N GLY A 613 -23.12 -7.50 -7.41
CA GLY A 613 -22.88 -6.27 -8.17
C GLY A 613 -23.99 -5.92 -9.17
N LEU A 614 -24.58 -6.92 -9.82
CA LEU A 614 -25.75 -6.70 -10.69
C LEU A 614 -26.99 -6.30 -9.88
N LEU A 615 -27.21 -6.92 -8.71
CA LEU A 615 -28.32 -6.55 -7.81
C LEU A 615 -28.14 -5.13 -7.24
N MET A 616 -26.91 -4.76 -6.88
CA MET A 616 -26.54 -3.39 -6.48
C MET A 616 -26.87 -2.40 -7.60
N THR A 617 -26.46 -2.70 -8.84
CA THR A 617 -26.76 -1.87 -10.01
C THR A 617 -28.27 -1.76 -10.25
N ALA A 618 -29.02 -2.84 -10.03
CA ALA A 618 -30.47 -2.85 -10.15
C ALA A 618 -31.17 -1.99 -9.08
N ALA A 619 -30.52 -1.75 -7.94
CA ALA A 619 -31.10 -0.99 -6.82
C ALA A 619 -31.05 0.54 -6.96
N LEU A 620 -30.27 1.07 -7.91
CA LEU A 620 -30.05 2.51 -8.13
C LEU A 620 -31.17 3.16 -8.98
N PRO A 621 -31.24 4.50 -9.15
CA PRO A 621 -32.14 5.19 -10.09
C PRO A 621 -31.59 5.23 -11.54
N LEU A 622 -32.44 5.25 -12.57
CA LEU A 622 -32.02 5.27 -13.99
C LEU A 622 -31.84 6.72 -14.48
N GLU A 623 -30.68 7.35 -14.25
CA GLU A 623 -30.38 8.66 -14.85
C GLU A 623 -29.51 8.57 -16.13
N ARG A 624 -29.60 9.60 -16.99
CA ARG A 624 -28.77 9.76 -18.20
C ARG A 624 -27.46 10.44 -17.82
N ALA A 625 -26.34 9.90 -18.31
CA ALA A 625 -24.95 10.27 -18.01
C ALA A 625 -24.50 11.67 -18.50
N ASP A 626 -25.34 12.70 -18.38
CA ASP A 626 -25.01 14.06 -18.75
C ASP A 626 -24.79 14.90 -17.49
N LYS A 627 -23.49 15.07 -17.16
CA LYS A 627 -22.87 16.03 -16.20
C LYS A 627 -22.26 15.36 -14.98
N LEU A 628 -20.95 15.56 -14.82
CA LEU A 628 -20.29 16.03 -13.59
C LEU A 628 -18.78 16.02 -13.80
N SER A 629 -18.22 17.03 -14.48
CA SER A 629 -16.78 17.32 -14.37
C SER A 629 -16.62 18.53 -13.47
N SER A 630 -16.01 18.37 -12.30
CA SER A 630 -15.60 19.50 -11.48
C SER A 630 -14.10 19.72 -11.66
N THR A 631 -13.71 20.94 -12.02
CA THR A 631 -12.32 21.36 -12.02
C THR A 631 -12.03 22.04 -10.69
N ILE A 632 -11.08 21.51 -9.92
CA ILE A 632 -10.59 22.16 -8.70
C ILE A 632 -9.22 22.75 -9.04
N SER A 633 -9.11 24.07 -8.98
CA SER A 633 -7.83 24.78 -9.04
C SER A 633 -7.34 25.04 -7.63
N GLN A 634 -6.18 24.48 -7.27
CA GLN A 634 -5.48 24.76 -6.02
C GLN A 634 -4.30 25.70 -6.31
N CYS A 635 -4.22 26.82 -5.60
CA CYS A 635 -3.06 27.70 -5.61
C CYS A 635 -2.28 27.50 -4.30
N THR A 636 -1.02 27.08 -4.41
CA THR A 636 -0.10 26.99 -3.26
C THR A 636 0.93 28.10 -3.35
N VAL A 637 1.02 28.90 -2.29
CA VAL A 637 1.97 30.01 -2.19
C VAL A 637 3.18 29.57 -1.36
N TYR A 638 4.37 29.81 -1.89
CA TYR A 638 5.65 29.55 -1.23
C TYR A 638 6.39 30.86 -1.01
N SER A 639 6.77 31.14 0.24
CA SER A 639 7.64 32.29 0.54
C SER A 639 9.07 31.81 0.80
N PRO A 640 10.09 32.56 0.38
CA PRO A 640 11.47 32.18 0.71
C PRO A 640 11.67 32.22 2.23
N SER A 641 12.41 31.25 2.77
CA SER A 641 12.87 31.28 4.17
C SER A 641 13.71 32.53 4.45
N THR A 642 14.01 32.83 5.72
CA THR A 642 14.85 33.99 6.09
C THR A 642 16.21 33.95 5.40
N ALA A 643 16.84 32.76 5.33
CA ALA A 643 18.12 32.58 4.64
C ALA A 643 17.97 32.79 3.13
N ALA A 644 16.94 32.22 2.52
CA ALA A 644 16.70 32.37 1.09
C ALA A 644 16.36 33.81 0.69
N ASN A 645 15.54 34.51 1.48
CA ASN A 645 15.20 35.90 1.22
C ASN A 645 16.46 36.79 1.25
N ARG A 646 17.38 36.55 2.19
CA ARG A 646 18.68 37.26 2.24
C ARG A 646 19.58 36.95 1.03
N ALA A 647 19.46 35.74 0.46
CA ALA A 647 20.14 35.36 -0.77
C ALA A 647 19.46 35.89 -2.05
N GLY A 648 18.36 36.65 -1.92
CA GLY A 648 17.69 37.32 -3.04
C GLY A 648 16.55 36.53 -3.69
N TRP A 649 16.14 35.41 -3.09
CA TRP A 649 14.98 34.63 -3.54
C TRP A 649 13.66 35.38 -3.31
N ARG A 650 12.66 35.15 -4.17
CA ARG A 650 11.38 35.87 -4.17
C ARG A 650 10.21 34.91 -4.00
N VAL A 651 9.07 35.41 -3.54
CA VAL A 651 7.82 34.64 -3.38
C VAL A 651 7.39 33.99 -4.71
N ILE A 652 6.86 32.77 -4.62
CA ILE A 652 6.41 31.96 -5.77
C ILE A 652 4.98 31.48 -5.52
N SER A 653 4.17 31.45 -6.58
CA SER A 653 2.82 30.88 -6.56
C SER A 653 2.71 29.76 -7.59
N LEU A 654 2.26 28.59 -7.14
CA LEU A 654 2.08 27.39 -7.96
C LEU A 654 0.58 27.12 -8.11
N TYR A 655 0.11 27.10 -9.36
CA TYR A 655 -1.29 26.80 -9.70
C TYR A 655 -1.39 25.36 -10.21
N ARG A 656 -2.12 24.51 -9.49
CA ARG A 656 -2.42 23.14 -9.92
C ARG A 656 -3.90 23.02 -10.22
N THR A 657 -4.22 22.77 -11.48
CA THR A 657 -5.60 22.46 -11.91
C THR A 657 -5.74 20.95 -11.97
N VAL A 658 -6.58 20.38 -11.10
CA VAL A 658 -6.92 18.96 -11.13
C VAL A 658 -8.30 18.84 -11.78
N GLN A 659 -8.34 18.25 -12.97
CA GLN A 659 -9.58 17.87 -13.63
C GLN A 659 -9.94 16.46 -13.19
N VAL A 660 -11.01 16.31 -12.42
CA VAL A 660 -11.58 15.01 -12.08
C VAL A 660 -12.76 14.79 -13.01
N THR A 661 -12.56 13.94 -14.02
CA THR A 661 -13.64 13.50 -14.91
C THR A 661 -14.04 12.08 -14.50
N PRO A 662 -15.14 11.88 -13.77
CA PRO A 662 -15.62 10.55 -13.43
C PRO A 662 -16.09 9.84 -14.70
N MET A 663 -15.73 8.55 -14.83
CA MET A 663 -16.30 7.66 -15.85
C MET A 663 -17.64 7.12 -15.33
N VAL A 664 -18.75 7.72 -15.75
CA VAL A 664 -20.09 7.16 -15.49
C VAL A 664 -20.51 6.33 -16.70
N TYR A 665 -20.59 5.00 -16.54
CA TYR A 665 -21.11 4.10 -17.57
C TYR A 665 -22.65 4.15 -17.62
N ARG A 666 -23.21 3.85 -18.80
CA ARG A 666 -24.65 3.90 -19.06
C ARG A 666 -25.38 2.72 -18.42
N ARG A 667 -26.30 2.99 -17.47
CA ARG A 667 -26.98 1.97 -16.64
C ARG A 667 -27.96 1.07 -17.42
N ASP A 668 -28.54 1.56 -18.51
CA ASP A 668 -29.38 0.81 -19.44
C ASP A 668 -28.69 -0.46 -19.98
N SER A 669 -27.37 -0.42 -20.16
CA SER A 669 -26.57 -1.57 -20.61
C SER A 669 -26.50 -2.75 -19.62
N TYR A 670 -26.91 -2.55 -18.36
CA TYR A 670 -26.89 -3.56 -17.30
C TYR A 670 -28.27 -4.11 -16.95
N TRP A 671 -29.35 -3.38 -17.20
CA TRP A 671 -30.71 -3.79 -16.80
C TRP A 671 -31.21 -5.03 -17.53
N ASP A 672 -30.87 -5.19 -18.81
CA ASP A 672 -31.21 -6.42 -19.55
C ASP A 672 -30.44 -7.64 -19.03
N ARG A 673 -29.23 -7.45 -18.49
CA ARG A 673 -28.44 -8.51 -17.85
C ARG A 673 -29.04 -8.95 -16.51
N PHE A 674 -29.61 -8.00 -15.76
CA PHE A 674 -30.31 -8.31 -14.51
C PHE A 674 -31.51 -9.24 -14.75
N LYS A 675 -32.30 -8.99 -15.80
CA LYS A 675 -33.44 -9.86 -16.18
C LYS A 675 -32.98 -11.29 -16.51
N ASP A 676 -31.83 -11.40 -17.19
CA ASP A 676 -31.21 -12.68 -17.49
C ASP A 676 -30.75 -13.39 -16.20
N VAL A 677 -30.04 -12.72 -15.30
CA VAL A 677 -29.65 -13.31 -13.99
C VAL A 677 -30.87 -13.73 -13.17
N ALA A 678 -31.91 -12.91 -13.09
CA ALA A 678 -33.15 -13.25 -12.40
C ALA A 678 -33.79 -14.54 -12.96
N LYS A 679 -33.76 -14.71 -14.28
CA LYS A 679 -34.21 -15.94 -14.95
C LYS A 679 -33.35 -17.14 -14.57
N TYR A 680 -32.04 -16.99 -14.40
CA TYR A 680 -31.13 -18.09 -14.07
C TYR A 680 -31.13 -18.48 -12.59
N THR A 681 -31.19 -17.52 -11.68
CA THR A 681 -31.16 -17.77 -10.23
C THR A 681 -32.47 -18.41 -9.73
N LEU A 682 -33.61 -18.11 -10.36
CA LEU A 682 -34.94 -18.57 -9.91
C LEU A 682 -35.50 -19.78 -10.67
N ALA A 683 -35.05 -20.08 -11.90
CA ALA A 683 -35.76 -21.05 -12.75
C ALA A 683 -35.50 -22.54 -12.43
N GLY A 684 -34.65 -22.91 -11.45
CA GLY A 684 -34.47 -24.32 -11.04
C GLY A 684 -34.01 -25.30 -12.14
N SER A 685 -33.77 -24.85 -13.37
CA SER A 685 -33.49 -25.71 -14.53
C SER A 685 -32.05 -26.23 -14.59
N ARG A 686 -31.21 -25.82 -13.63
CA ARG A 686 -29.90 -26.44 -13.37
C ARG A 686 -29.74 -26.64 -11.87
N VAL A 687 -30.38 -27.70 -11.39
CA VAL A 687 -30.01 -28.44 -10.19
C VAL A 687 -28.48 -28.59 -10.09
N ASP A 688 -27.78 -28.72 -11.22
CA ASP A 688 -26.31 -28.77 -11.32
C ASP A 688 -25.55 -27.49 -10.91
N PHE A 689 -26.07 -26.28 -11.14
CA PHE A 689 -25.39 -25.03 -10.77
C PHE A 689 -25.48 -24.79 -9.27
N VAL A 690 -26.69 -24.91 -8.71
CA VAL A 690 -26.89 -24.88 -7.25
C VAL A 690 -26.11 -26.02 -6.60
N HIS A 691 -26.04 -27.21 -7.22
CA HIS A 691 -25.19 -28.31 -6.74
C HIS A 691 -23.69 -28.02 -6.83
N GLN A 692 -23.17 -27.36 -7.86
CA GLN A 692 -21.76 -27.03 -7.97
C GLN A 692 -21.35 -25.89 -7.03
N THR A 693 -22.15 -24.83 -6.92
CA THR A 693 -21.91 -23.73 -5.98
C THR A 693 -22.08 -24.20 -4.53
N ALA A 694 -23.07 -25.04 -4.22
CA ALA A 694 -23.26 -25.61 -2.88
C ALA A 694 -22.26 -26.74 -2.53
N ARG A 695 -21.56 -27.32 -3.51
CA ARG A 695 -20.41 -28.22 -3.26
C ARG A 695 -19.13 -27.46 -2.89
N SER A 696 -19.06 -26.14 -3.13
CA SER A 696 -17.99 -25.29 -2.59
C SER A 696 -18.29 -24.97 -1.13
N ILE A 697 -17.39 -25.37 -0.23
CA ILE A 697 -17.66 -25.82 1.14
C ILE A 697 -18.18 -24.77 2.15
N ALA A 698 -18.56 -23.55 1.79
CA ALA A 698 -19.15 -22.61 2.77
C ALA A 698 -20.07 -21.51 2.21
N SER A 699 -20.37 -21.48 0.91
CA SER A 699 -20.95 -20.29 0.27
C SER A 699 -22.47 -20.15 0.39
N LEU A 700 -23.12 -21.02 1.16
CA LEU A 700 -24.58 -21.19 1.09
C LEU A 700 -25.39 -20.16 1.88
N PRO A 701 -25.03 -19.76 3.12
CA PRO A 701 -25.64 -18.62 3.77
C PRO A 701 -25.53 -17.36 2.88
N PHE A 702 -24.39 -17.18 2.21
CA PHE A 702 -24.17 -16.07 1.29
C PHE A 702 -25.06 -16.16 0.05
N LEU A 703 -25.17 -17.33 -0.58
CA LEU A 703 -26.11 -17.57 -1.68
C LEU A 703 -27.56 -17.29 -1.28
N LYS A 704 -28.00 -17.75 -0.09
CA LYS A 704 -29.35 -17.48 0.43
C LYS A 704 -29.59 -15.98 0.59
N ALA A 705 -28.61 -15.23 1.09
CA ALA A 705 -28.70 -13.77 1.20
C ALA A 705 -28.81 -13.10 -0.18
N VAL A 706 -28.04 -13.54 -1.18
CA VAL A 706 -28.12 -13.03 -2.56
C VAL A 706 -29.49 -13.32 -3.19
N CYS A 707 -30.01 -14.54 -3.02
CA CYS A 707 -31.35 -14.92 -3.51
C CYS A 707 -32.47 -14.14 -2.82
N ALA A 708 -32.34 -13.88 -1.51
CA ALA A 708 -33.29 -13.07 -0.76
C ALA A 708 -33.34 -11.62 -1.29
N LEU A 709 -32.17 -11.02 -1.54
CA LEU A 709 -32.08 -9.69 -2.15
C LEU A 709 -32.70 -9.67 -3.55
N LEU A 710 -32.38 -10.65 -4.41
CA LEU A 710 -32.99 -10.75 -5.74
C LEU A 710 -34.52 -10.81 -5.65
N THR A 711 -35.06 -11.66 -4.77
CA THR A 711 -36.50 -11.81 -4.58
C THR A 711 -37.14 -10.50 -4.12
N HIS A 712 -36.49 -9.79 -3.19
CA HIS A 712 -36.93 -8.46 -2.75
C HIS A 712 -36.99 -7.47 -3.92
N ILE A 713 -35.91 -7.36 -4.71
CA ILE A 713 -35.86 -6.43 -5.85
C ILE A 713 -36.97 -6.74 -6.86
N LEU A 714 -37.17 -8.02 -7.21
CA LEU A 714 -38.22 -8.42 -8.16
C LEU A 714 -39.62 -8.07 -7.65
N ASN A 715 -39.89 -8.26 -6.36
CA ASN A 715 -41.18 -7.91 -5.76
C ASN A 715 -41.43 -6.39 -5.79
N VAL A 716 -40.39 -5.58 -5.53
CA VAL A 716 -40.49 -4.12 -5.61
C VAL A 716 -40.71 -3.67 -7.06
N VAL A 717 -39.94 -4.21 -8.01
CA VAL A 717 -40.03 -3.85 -9.44
C VAL A 717 -41.36 -4.29 -10.06
N ALA A 718 -41.93 -5.41 -9.60
CA ALA A 718 -43.24 -5.88 -10.07
C ALA A 718 -44.41 -4.99 -9.57
N ASN A 719 -44.18 -4.12 -8.59
CA ASN A 719 -45.19 -3.19 -8.11
C ASN A 719 -45.47 -2.11 -9.17
N PRO A 720 -46.71 -1.95 -9.66
CA PRO A 720 -47.05 -0.96 -10.68
C PRO A 720 -46.75 0.51 -10.30
N SER A 721 -46.59 0.78 -9.00
CA SER A 721 -46.24 2.12 -8.49
C SER A 721 -44.74 2.41 -8.45
N PHE A 722 -43.89 1.40 -8.73
CA PHE A 722 -42.44 1.57 -8.75
C PHE A 722 -42.02 2.29 -10.04
N ASP A 723 -41.31 3.41 -9.87
CA ASP A 723 -40.70 4.16 -10.95
C ASP A 723 -39.21 3.78 -11.05
N GLN A 724 -38.76 3.35 -12.23
CA GLN A 724 -37.38 2.94 -12.47
C GLN A 724 -36.38 4.12 -12.39
N SER A 725 -36.88 5.36 -12.44
CA SER A 725 -36.09 6.57 -12.15
C SER A 725 -35.86 6.79 -10.65
N SER A 726 -36.54 6.04 -9.78
CA SER A 726 -36.39 6.12 -8.33
C SER A 726 -35.44 5.06 -7.78
N TRP A 727 -34.82 5.36 -6.63
CA TRP A 727 -34.10 4.36 -5.83
C TRP A 727 -35.07 3.28 -5.33
N LEU A 728 -34.58 2.06 -5.09
CA LEU A 728 -35.34 1.14 -4.23
C LEU A 728 -35.51 1.77 -2.83
N PRO A 729 -36.60 1.46 -2.12
CA PRO A 729 -36.85 2.02 -0.79
C PRO A 729 -35.75 1.69 0.22
N GLU A 730 -35.16 0.50 0.10
CA GLU A 730 -34.08 -0.01 0.94
C GLU A 730 -33.18 -1.00 0.17
N PHE A 731 -31.99 -1.26 0.71
CA PHE A 731 -31.11 -2.32 0.24
C PHE A 731 -30.90 -3.32 1.39
N PRO A 732 -31.75 -4.36 1.51
CA PRO A 732 -31.85 -5.18 2.73
C PRO A 732 -30.79 -6.29 2.81
N PHE A 733 -29.69 -6.18 2.08
CA PHE A 733 -28.64 -7.19 2.09
C PHE A 733 -27.84 -7.14 3.39
N GLN A 734 -27.77 -8.28 4.09
CA GLN A 734 -26.90 -8.47 5.24
C GLN A 734 -25.89 -9.58 4.94
N PHE A 735 -24.60 -9.29 5.14
CA PHE A 735 -23.56 -10.30 5.01
C PHE A 735 -23.68 -11.31 6.17
N PRO A 736 -23.77 -12.62 5.90
CA PRO A 736 -24.00 -13.62 6.94
C PRO A 736 -22.77 -13.84 7.85
N ASP A 737 -23.01 -14.32 9.06
CA ASP A 737 -21.95 -14.72 10.00
C ASP A 737 -21.21 -15.97 9.49
N TYR A 738 -19.90 -16.03 9.74
CA TYR A 738 -19.08 -17.19 9.39
C TYR A 738 -19.42 -18.38 10.27
N ASP A 739 -19.69 -19.55 9.68
CA ASP A 739 -19.80 -20.84 10.37
C ASP A 739 -19.09 -21.92 9.51
N PRO A 740 -17.89 -22.38 9.89
CA PRO A 740 -17.14 -23.39 9.14
C PRO A 740 -17.73 -24.80 9.24
N ASP A 741 -18.61 -25.04 10.22
CA ASP A 741 -19.12 -26.37 10.53
C ASP A 741 -20.50 -26.64 9.93
N VAL A 742 -21.17 -25.63 9.36
CA VAL A 742 -22.46 -25.77 8.68
C VAL A 742 -22.26 -25.99 7.18
N PHE A 743 -22.78 -27.12 6.69
CA PHE A 743 -22.85 -27.43 5.26
C PHE A 743 -24.20 -28.05 4.94
N GLU A 744 -24.81 -27.69 3.82
CA GLU A 744 -25.99 -28.41 3.34
C GLU A 744 -25.58 -29.47 2.32
N ARG A 745 -26.12 -30.68 2.49
CA ARG A 745 -26.08 -31.70 1.46
C ARG A 745 -27.46 -31.80 0.87
N TRP A 746 -27.54 -31.82 -0.46
CA TRP A 746 -28.78 -32.18 -1.12
C TRP A 746 -29.14 -33.60 -0.70
N ASP A 747 -30.28 -33.73 -0.05
CA ASP A 747 -30.84 -35.02 0.26
C ASP A 747 -31.85 -35.37 -0.84
N PRO A 748 -31.50 -36.31 -1.74
CA PRO A 748 -32.41 -36.71 -2.81
C PRO A 748 -33.71 -37.32 -2.28
N THR A 749 -33.75 -37.76 -1.01
CA THR A 749 -34.97 -38.31 -0.40
C THR A 749 -35.98 -37.25 0.00
N THR A 750 -35.52 -36.07 0.42
CA THR A 750 -36.42 -34.95 0.78
C THR A 750 -36.63 -33.96 -0.36
N SER A 751 -35.92 -34.12 -1.49
CA SER A 751 -35.88 -33.14 -2.58
C SER A 751 -35.57 -31.73 -2.07
N GLY A 752 -34.69 -31.67 -1.06
CA GLY A 752 -34.37 -30.47 -0.32
C GLY A 752 -32.94 -30.49 0.16
N TRP A 753 -32.46 -29.32 0.56
CA TRP A 753 -31.18 -29.17 1.22
C TRP A 753 -31.35 -29.45 2.71
N MET A 754 -30.57 -30.38 3.25
CA MET A 754 -30.51 -30.63 4.68
C MET A 754 -29.22 -30.03 5.24
N ASN A 755 -29.35 -29.28 6.33
CA ASN A 755 -28.20 -28.84 7.12
C ASN A 755 -27.54 -30.05 7.76
N PHE A 756 -26.23 -30.06 7.71
CA PHE A 756 -25.40 -30.97 8.48
C PHE A 756 -24.36 -30.13 9.19
N ARG A 757 -24.05 -30.54 10.42
CA ARG A 757 -22.99 -29.96 11.21
C ARG A 757 -21.84 -30.95 11.35
N ARG A 758 -20.61 -30.45 11.24
CA ARG A 758 -19.42 -31.25 11.50
C ARG A 758 -19.29 -31.35 13.02
N VAL A 759 -19.41 -32.56 13.57
CA VAL A 759 -19.29 -32.80 15.01
C VAL A 759 -18.01 -33.60 15.23
N LEU A 760 -17.09 -33.05 16.02
CA LEU A 760 -15.91 -33.78 16.48
C LEU A 760 -16.40 -34.90 17.40
N ASP A 761 -16.21 -36.14 16.97
CA ASP A 761 -16.37 -37.30 17.84
C ASP A 761 -15.22 -37.29 18.86
N THR A 762 -15.55 -36.89 20.08
CA THR A 762 -14.59 -36.76 21.18
C THR A 762 -13.94 -38.08 21.59
N THR A 763 -14.48 -39.23 21.14
CA THR A 763 -13.95 -40.55 21.53
C THR A 763 -12.82 -41.05 20.63
N ASN A 764 -12.80 -40.63 19.36
CA ASN A 764 -11.80 -41.09 18.37
C ASN A 764 -11.11 -39.94 17.62
N GLY A 765 -11.48 -38.69 17.89
CA GLY A 765 -10.91 -37.51 17.25
C GLY A 765 -11.27 -37.37 15.77
N THR A 766 -12.26 -38.14 15.28
CA THR A 766 -12.74 -38.04 13.89
C THR A 766 -13.93 -37.10 13.82
N TYR A 767 -14.09 -36.43 12.69
CA TYR A 767 -15.26 -35.60 12.46
C TYR A 767 -16.36 -36.42 11.78
N SER A 768 -17.56 -36.41 12.36
CA SER A 768 -18.76 -37.00 11.76
C SER A 768 -19.70 -35.89 11.28
N MET A 769 -20.39 -36.14 10.16
CA MET A 769 -21.37 -35.20 9.62
C MET A 769 -22.73 -35.62 10.16
N VAL A 770 -23.31 -34.82 11.05
CA VAL A 770 -24.61 -35.12 11.67
C VAL A 770 -25.64 -34.17 11.07
N PRO A 771 -26.81 -34.66 10.59
CA PRO A 771 -27.89 -33.76 10.20
C PRO A 771 -28.21 -32.82 11.35
N GLU A 772 -28.32 -31.52 11.07
CA GLU A 772 -28.83 -30.56 12.03
C GLU A 772 -30.32 -30.87 12.21
N SER A 773 -30.64 -31.72 13.17
CA SER A 773 -32.03 -32.02 13.51
C SER A 773 -32.73 -30.69 13.82
N GLN A 774 -33.83 -30.40 13.12
CA GLN A 774 -34.66 -29.22 13.39
C GLN A 774 -34.82 -29.07 14.91
N PRO A 775 -34.67 -27.85 15.46
CA PRO A 775 -34.66 -27.64 16.90
C PRO A 775 -35.93 -28.27 17.47
N SER A 776 -35.77 -29.36 18.22
CA SER A 776 -36.85 -29.87 19.02
C SER A 776 -37.16 -28.77 20.02
N SER A 777 -38.39 -28.29 19.98
CA SER A 777 -38.93 -27.34 20.95
C SER A 777 -38.87 -27.98 22.35
N GLN A 778 -37.75 -27.84 23.05
CA GLN A 778 -37.66 -28.05 24.49
C GLN A 778 -37.20 -26.75 25.16
N PRO A 779 -37.88 -26.31 26.24
CA PRO A 779 -37.58 -25.03 26.85
C PRO A 779 -36.25 -25.06 27.57
N SER A 780 -35.44 -24.03 27.35
CA SER A 780 -34.31 -23.66 28.18
C SER A 780 -34.80 -23.23 29.57
N SER A 781 -34.90 -24.18 30.49
CA SER A 781 -34.96 -23.88 31.93
C SER A 781 -34.15 -24.90 32.72
N GLN A 782 -33.34 -24.38 33.65
CA GLN A 782 -32.53 -25.06 34.67
C GLN A 782 -31.04 -25.30 34.35
N ARG A 783 -30.27 -24.21 34.38
CA ARG A 783 -29.03 -24.17 35.15
C ARG A 783 -29.02 -22.93 36.03
N SER A 784 -29.60 -23.04 37.22
CA SER A 784 -29.44 -22.10 38.31
C SER A 784 -28.73 -22.79 39.47
N SER A 785 -27.59 -22.20 39.85
CA SER A 785 -27.13 -22.05 41.23
C SER A 785 -27.06 -23.28 42.15
N GLN A 786 -25.84 -23.82 42.30
CA GLN A 786 -25.38 -24.32 43.60
C GLN A 786 -24.14 -23.51 44.03
N ARG A 787 -24.40 -22.40 44.74
CA ARG A 787 -23.47 -21.83 45.71
C ARG A 787 -24.11 -22.07 47.08
N SER A 788 -23.57 -23.03 47.83
CA SER A 788 -23.88 -23.21 49.24
C SER A 788 -23.07 -22.21 50.05
N SER A 789 -23.76 -21.38 50.82
CA SER A 789 -23.22 -20.60 51.93
C SER A 789 -23.94 -21.01 53.21
N GLN A 790 -23.25 -20.83 54.35
CA GLN A 790 -23.66 -20.96 55.75
C GLN A 790 -23.19 -22.27 56.42
N ASP A 791 -22.44 -22.26 57.53
CA ASP A 791 -22.49 -21.31 58.65
C ASP A 791 -21.18 -21.24 59.51
N PRO A 792 -21.09 -20.29 60.48
CA PRO A 792 -19.86 -19.75 61.06
C PRO A 792 -19.53 -20.28 62.46
N LEU A 793 -18.28 -20.13 62.92
CA LEU A 793 -17.97 -20.07 64.35
C LEU A 793 -16.81 -19.09 64.65
N HIS A 794 -17.02 -18.37 65.76
CA HIS A 794 -16.26 -17.26 66.30
C HIS A 794 -15.06 -17.68 67.19
N PHE A 795 -14.05 -16.79 67.25
CA PHE A 795 -13.13 -16.45 68.36
C PHE A 795 -12.27 -17.53 69.07
N SER A 796 -10.94 -17.44 68.94
CA SER A 796 -10.05 -16.71 69.90
C SER A 796 -8.56 -16.89 69.56
N PRO A 797 -7.68 -15.95 69.98
CA PRO A 797 -6.24 -15.97 69.71
C PRO A 797 -5.46 -16.56 70.90
N GLN A 798 -4.34 -17.24 70.65
CA GLN A 798 -3.27 -17.36 71.65
C GLN A 798 -1.90 -17.61 71.00
N SER A 799 -0.95 -16.84 71.52
CA SER A 799 0.49 -16.81 71.32
C SER A 799 1.23 -18.11 71.70
N SER A 800 2.27 -18.45 70.92
CA SER A 800 3.66 -18.92 71.25
C SER A 800 3.90 -19.91 72.41
N PRO A 801 4.99 -20.75 72.40
CA PRO A 801 6.37 -20.46 71.95
C PRO A 801 6.67 -20.83 70.51
#